data_AF-A0A661ZS20-F1
#
_entry.id   AF-A0A661ZS20-F1
#
_cell.length_a   1.000
_cell.length_b   1.000
_cell.length_c   1.000
_cell.angle_alpha   90.00
_cell.angle_beta   90.00
_cell.angle_gamma   90.00
#
_symmetry.space_group_name_H-M   'P 1'
#
loop_
_entity.id
_entity.type
_entity.pdbx_description
1 polymer ?
#
loop_
_entity_poly.entity_id
_entity_poly.type
_entity_poly.pdbx_seq_one_letter_code
_entity_poly.pdbx_strand_id
1 'polypeptide(L)'
;VNEYEPNPVVSPIGIKSEESGFIVKKYVPLPWEGDPVQTTFKNFDKAISASNNNSYGNIRIDSAYFEDNKRGIYLSQVNNPVIIKNEFNVRKRFSFFPVLDDEEAMVGLYINDDSEGFVIEENVFYSELRNTELQTTTCEGITLNNTGQKPNEVYNNSFNSLSAGIVAAGENRDGEGAGLCIKCNDFRDCLFDIWVVPEKDENGDPIIGPTIGIAEKQGLPSNGNGNPTLAASNTFSKRNDDLGVVNYENLVDWNDIEYTHHSTEEQPKKIKPLPYTVGDVIPIVDEDVDYSKELSCPSNYNGGGIDKAATTSTYSTELLSVSAYKDSLSTLVDGGDTEDLAWDVNMSTPPEAADVRQELLDESPYLSDTVMKAAIAKEDVLPNAMIRDVLVANPQSAKSIETLQALNQRNDTMPAYMLSQIMQGINTYGAKELLEQQLAGHKTKKGNAMTRLMHYYLVDTVNYCAAIDSMIHLLENDNELSSKYQLIMKYLGMKDSANAYNTFYNIAFDFDLNSEQVDEYDLYEDLIDLQWQMMNDTVSPDSTAIETLFDIEQYDRTTPGVFARNILISLGELDYQEPVYVPDFNKSAPINLPFWPEEVHEENLMKLFPNPAGIYFIVEHDLREYDGEITMQVISISGIVIESVALQNKQNQTVITTRNYPSGIYIVQLLVDGMMIEADKITIVR
;
A
#
# COMPACT_ATOMS: atom_id res chain seq x y z
N VAL A 1 53.19 30.14 -1.02
CA VAL A 1 51.83 30.28 -0.47
C VAL A 1 51.18 28.96 -0.80
N ASN A 2 51.08 28.06 0.18
CA ASN A 2 50.49 26.75 -0.03
C ASN A 2 48.99 26.97 -0.22
N GLU A 3 48.48 26.60 -1.39
CA GLU A 3 47.05 26.46 -1.62
C GLU A 3 46.57 25.35 -0.70
N TYR A 4 45.76 25.75 0.28
CA TYR A 4 45.00 24.85 1.12
C TYR A 4 43.86 24.38 0.23
N GLU A 5 43.93 23.14 -0.27
CA GLU A 5 42.73 22.49 -0.79
C GLU A 5 41.70 22.50 0.34
N PRO A 6 40.47 23.01 0.12
CA PRO A 6 39.43 22.87 1.11
C PRO A 6 39.21 21.37 1.31
N ASN A 7 39.40 20.88 2.54
CA ASN A 7 38.95 19.54 2.93
C ASN A 7 37.52 19.35 2.40
N PRO A 8 37.17 18.17 1.86
CA PRO A 8 35.77 17.86 1.58
C PRO A 8 34.98 18.13 2.85
N VAL A 9 33.90 18.91 2.74
CA VAL A 9 33.05 19.26 3.87
C VAL A 9 32.43 17.96 4.35
N VAL A 10 33.03 17.33 5.35
CA VAL A 10 32.46 16.16 6.00
C VAL A 10 31.16 16.61 6.64
N SER A 11 30.04 16.12 6.11
CA SER A 11 28.71 16.34 6.66
C SER A 11 28.73 15.99 8.16
N PRO A 12 28.48 16.94 9.08
CA PRO A 12 28.61 16.67 10.51
C PRO A 12 27.52 15.68 10.95
N ILE A 13 27.96 14.51 11.43
CA ILE A 13 27.11 13.45 11.99
C ILE A 13 27.37 13.32 13.49
N GLY A 14 26.31 13.22 14.30
CA GLY A 14 26.43 13.05 15.75
C GLY A 14 26.76 11.61 16.16
N ILE A 15 25.91 10.65 15.79
CA ILE A 15 26.16 9.21 15.89
C ILE A 15 26.05 8.61 14.49
N LYS A 16 27.10 7.93 14.03
CA LYS A 16 27.09 7.07 12.84
C LYS A 16 27.14 5.62 13.30
N SER A 17 26.20 4.80 12.86
CA SER A 17 26.12 3.37 13.19
C SER A 17 25.94 2.54 11.92
N GLU A 18 26.78 1.54 11.74
CA GLU A 18 26.74 0.61 10.61
C GLU A 18 26.73 -0.80 11.22
N GLU A 19 25.69 -1.58 10.90
CA GLU A 19 25.54 -2.97 11.38
C GLU A 19 25.66 -3.16 12.90
N SER A 20 25.35 -2.10 13.67
CA SER A 20 25.60 -2.02 15.11
C SER A 20 24.41 -1.45 15.86
N GLY A 21 24.22 -1.92 17.10
CA GLY A 21 23.16 -1.47 17.99
C GLY A 21 23.67 -0.43 18.99
N PHE A 22 22.80 0.47 19.44
CA PHE A 22 23.14 1.46 20.45
C PHE A 22 21.90 1.92 21.22
N ILE A 23 22.14 2.49 22.41
CA ILE A 23 21.07 3.04 23.25
C ILE A 23 21.37 4.50 23.55
N VAL A 24 20.46 5.39 23.16
CA VAL A 24 20.43 6.79 23.58
C VAL A 24 19.36 6.95 24.64
N LYS A 25 19.73 7.50 25.80
CA LYS A 25 18.82 7.77 26.92
C LYS A 25 19.21 9.01 27.70
N LYS A 26 18.34 9.47 28.60
CA LYS A 26 18.74 10.42 29.65
C LYS A 26 19.86 9.80 30.50
N TYR A 27 20.83 10.60 30.92
CA TYR A 27 21.91 10.16 31.79
C TYR A 27 21.92 10.95 33.10
N VAL A 28 22.36 10.30 34.18
CA VAL A 28 22.59 10.96 35.47
C VAL A 28 24.10 11.15 35.62
N PRO A 29 24.62 12.40 35.68
CA PRO A 29 26.05 12.63 35.81
C PRO A 29 26.56 12.16 37.18
N LEU A 30 27.35 11.09 37.22
CA LEU A 30 28.07 10.68 38.43
C LEU A 30 29.17 11.71 38.76
N PRO A 31 29.38 12.12 40.03
CA PRO A 31 28.86 11.54 41.27
C PRO A 31 27.62 12.23 41.87
N TRP A 32 26.88 13.04 41.11
CA TRP A 32 25.73 13.78 41.64
C TRP A 32 24.41 13.03 41.42
N GLU A 33 23.65 12.85 42.51
CA GLU A 33 22.22 12.52 42.50
C GLU A 33 21.39 13.73 42.01
N GLY A 34 21.68 14.22 40.80
CA GLY A 34 20.91 15.29 40.15
C GLY A 34 19.77 14.75 39.29
N ASP A 35 18.92 15.65 38.80
CA ASP A 35 17.90 15.31 37.81
C ASP A 35 18.55 14.71 36.54
N PRO A 36 17.96 13.67 35.93
CA PRO A 36 18.45 13.11 34.68
C PRO A 36 18.60 14.19 33.60
N VAL A 37 19.80 14.29 33.02
CA VAL A 37 20.10 15.19 31.93
C VAL A 37 19.68 14.52 30.61
N GLN A 38 18.89 15.23 29.81
CA GLN A 38 18.47 14.79 28.50
C GLN A 38 19.66 14.80 27.54
N THR A 39 19.83 13.71 26.78
CA THR A 39 20.84 13.70 25.70
C THR A 39 20.37 14.63 24.59
N THR A 40 21.26 15.47 24.05
CA THR A 40 20.88 16.53 23.10
C THR A 40 21.78 16.57 21.87
N PHE A 41 21.18 16.67 20.69
CA PHE A 41 21.86 16.84 19.40
C PHE A 41 21.44 18.15 18.74
N LYS A 42 22.41 18.98 18.31
CA LYS A 42 22.13 20.29 17.72
C LYS A 42 22.99 20.57 16.50
N ASN A 43 22.39 21.13 15.45
CA ASN A 43 23.05 21.67 14.26
C ASN A 43 23.89 20.64 13.47
N PHE A 44 23.47 19.37 13.47
CA PHE A 44 24.05 18.33 12.63
C PHE A 44 23.31 18.25 11.29
N ASP A 45 24.02 17.82 10.24
CA ASP A 45 23.36 17.42 9.00
C ASP A 45 22.55 16.14 9.26
N LYS A 46 23.14 15.16 9.94
CA LYS A 46 22.41 14.00 10.49
C LYS A 46 22.79 13.82 11.97
N ALA A 47 21.87 14.09 12.89
CA ALA A 47 22.20 13.95 14.33
C ALA A 47 22.45 12.48 14.70
N ILE A 48 21.63 11.56 14.17
CA ILE A 48 21.87 10.12 14.21
C ILE A 48 21.70 9.59 12.78
N SER A 49 22.65 8.83 12.29
CA SER A 49 22.60 8.10 11.02
C SER A 49 22.90 6.64 11.30
N ALA A 50 21.96 5.75 11.01
CA ALA A 50 22.18 4.33 11.10
C ALA A 50 21.75 3.62 9.82
N SER A 51 22.56 2.67 9.37
CA SER A 51 22.26 1.85 8.20
C SER A 51 22.55 0.37 8.46
N ASN A 52 21.89 -0.46 7.65
CA ASN A 52 21.97 -1.91 7.63
C ASN A 52 21.41 -2.59 8.88
N ASN A 53 20.92 -3.80 8.66
CA ASN A 53 20.32 -4.57 9.73
C ASN A 53 21.42 -5.06 10.68
N ASN A 54 21.29 -4.72 11.95
CA ASN A 54 22.24 -5.12 12.96
C ASN A 54 22.12 -6.62 13.24
N SER A 55 23.20 -7.34 12.95
CA SER A 55 23.36 -8.75 13.31
C SER A 55 23.21 -8.98 14.83
N TYR A 56 23.60 -8.00 15.66
CA TYR A 56 23.71 -8.09 17.12
C TYR A 56 23.25 -6.82 17.86
N GLY A 57 21.99 -6.79 18.31
CA GLY A 57 21.51 -5.81 19.28
C GLY A 57 20.40 -4.90 18.76
N ASN A 58 19.96 -3.99 19.63
CA ASN A 58 18.77 -3.16 19.44
C ASN A 58 19.20 -1.68 19.33
N ILE A 59 18.66 -0.94 18.36
CA ILE A 59 18.75 0.52 18.32
C ILE A 59 17.58 1.09 19.12
N ARG A 60 17.87 1.70 20.26
CA ARG A 60 16.87 2.34 21.13
C ARG A 60 17.23 3.79 21.39
N ILE A 61 16.33 4.69 21.01
CA ILE A 61 16.46 6.13 21.21
C ILE A 61 15.28 6.56 22.07
N ASP A 62 15.56 6.81 23.36
CA ASP A 62 14.56 7.05 24.38
C ASP A 62 14.83 8.39 25.07
N SER A 63 13.86 9.30 25.03
CA SER A 63 13.93 10.54 25.80
C SER A 63 15.16 11.41 25.49
N ALA A 64 15.53 11.56 24.21
CA ALA A 64 16.52 12.51 23.70
C ALA A 64 15.87 13.81 23.20
N TYR A 65 16.68 14.85 22.97
CA TYR A 65 16.26 16.13 22.40
C TYR A 65 17.07 16.44 21.14
N PHE A 66 16.39 16.68 20.04
CA PHE A 66 16.97 17.04 18.75
C PHE A 66 16.55 18.47 18.42
N GLU A 67 17.52 19.35 18.23
CA GLU A 67 17.25 20.75 17.92
C GLU A 67 17.96 21.16 16.64
N ASP A 68 17.19 21.53 15.62
CA ASP A 68 17.67 22.22 14.43
C ASP A 68 18.76 21.42 13.70
N ASN A 69 18.44 20.16 13.36
CA ASN A 69 19.29 19.25 12.57
C ASN A 69 18.62 19.03 11.21
N LYS A 70 19.36 18.91 10.09
CA LYS A 70 18.71 18.66 8.77
C LYS A 70 17.97 17.32 8.76
N ARG A 71 18.56 16.30 9.37
CA ARG A 71 17.91 15.06 9.81
C ARG A 71 18.14 14.90 11.31
N GLY A 72 17.09 14.79 12.10
CA GLY A 72 17.22 14.43 13.51
C GLY A 72 17.71 12.99 13.66
N ILE A 73 17.02 12.07 13.00
CA ILE A 73 17.42 10.65 12.90
C ILE A 73 17.21 10.22 11.45
N TYR A 74 18.19 9.52 10.88
CA TYR A 74 18.13 8.86 9.58
C TYR A 74 18.40 7.35 9.78
N LEU A 75 17.47 6.51 9.36
CA LEU A 75 17.56 5.04 9.41
C LEU A 75 17.31 4.45 8.02
N SER A 76 18.25 3.68 7.49
CA SER A 76 18.11 2.93 6.23
C SER A 76 18.31 1.44 6.49
N GLN A 77 17.33 0.60 6.12
CA GLN A 77 17.39 -0.85 6.31
C GLN A 77 17.66 -1.30 7.75
N VAL A 78 17.10 -0.58 8.72
CA VAL A 78 17.25 -0.86 10.16
C VAL A 78 15.99 -1.53 10.68
N ASN A 79 16.11 -2.80 11.08
CA ASN A 79 14.98 -3.56 11.61
C ASN A 79 14.85 -3.45 13.14
N ASN A 80 13.61 -3.40 13.60
CA ASN A 80 13.24 -3.33 15.01
C ASN A 80 13.85 -2.15 15.83
N PRO A 81 14.03 -0.92 15.29
CA PRO A 81 14.45 0.21 16.10
C PRO A 81 13.31 0.67 17.02
N VAL A 82 13.66 1.22 18.18
CA VAL A 82 12.70 1.80 19.14
C VAL A 82 12.99 3.28 19.34
N ILE A 83 12.13 4.15 18.82
CA ILE A 83 12.22 5.60 18.92
C ILE A 83 11.05 6.10 19.76
N ILE A 84 11.28 6.38 21.04
CA ILE A 84 10.19 6.76 21.95
C ILE A 84 10.49 7.94 22.85
N LYS A 85 9.45 8.70 23.21
CA LYS A 85 9.52 9.79 24.21
C LYS A 85 10.55 10.88 23.88
N ASN A 86 10.98 10.99 22.61
CA ASN A 86 11.94 11.99 22.17
C ASN A 86 11.24 13.30 21.81
N GLU A 87 12.00 14.38 21.83
CA GLU A 87 11.53 15.71 21.45
C GLU A 87 12.38 16.26 20.30
N PHE A 88 11.72 16.71 19.24
CA PHE A 88 12.32 17.23 18.02
C PHE A 88 11.83 18.65 17.77
N ASN A 89 12.69 19.63 18.01
CA ASN A 89 12.56 20.96 17.44
C ASN A 89 13.16 20.93 16.04
N VAL A 90 12.36 20.49 15.06
CA VAL A 90 12.79 20.17 13.70
C VAL A 90 13.45 21.38 13.06
N ARG A 91 12.83 22.56 13.19
CA ARG A 91 13.39 23.81 12.67
C ARG A 91 13.12 24.99 13.58
N LYS A 92 14.19 25.72 13.91
CA LYS A 92 14.09 26.95 14.70
C LYS A 92 13.71 28.14 13.83
N ARG A 93 13.15 29.16 14.48
CA ARG A 93 12.82 30.43 13.80
C ARG A 93 14.06 31.12 13.22
N PHE A 94 15.17 31.00 13.93
CA PHE A 94 16.49 31.45 13.48
C PHE A 94 17.37 30.21 13.35
N SER A 95 17.07 29.40 12.34
CA SER A 95 17.77 28.15 12.10
C SER A 95 19.25 28.38 11.78
N PHE A 96 20.09 27.45 12.22
CA PHE A 96 21.49 27.33 11.83
C PHE A 96 21.63 27.06 10.33
N PHE A 97 20.64 26.37 9.75
CA PHE A 97 20.56 26.09 8.32
C PHE A 97 19.73 27.18 7.65
N PRO A 98 20.35 28.04 6.81
CA PRO A 98 19.65 29.14 6.16
C PRO A 98 18.77 28.64 5.02
N VAL A 99 17.56 29.18 4.91
CA VAL A 99 16.68 28.91 3.75
C VAL A 99 17.35 29.40 2.48
N LEU A 100 17.71 28.48 1.59
CA LEU A 100 18.22 28.72 0.25
C LEU A 100 17.17 28.23 -0.77
N ASP A 101 17.20 28.77 -1.99
CA ASP A 101 16.21 28.44 -3.03
C ASP A 101 16.19 26.94 -3.40
N ASP A 102 17.28 26.22 -3.12
CA ASP A 102 17.44 24.76 -3.33
C ASP A 102 17.61 23.98 -2.02
N GLU A 103 17.22 24.53 -0.86
CA GLU A 103 17.40 23.84 0.44
C GLU A 103 16.42 22.67 0.58
N GLU A 104 16.95 21.49 0.85
CA GLU A 104 16.15 20.31 1.22
C GLU A 104 15.37 20.54 2.52
N ALA A 105 14.18 19.94 2.60
CA ALA A 105 13.38 20.00 3.81
C ALA A 105 14.13 19.43 5.01
N MET A 106 13.97 20.06 6.19
CA MET A 106 14.49 19.50 7.44
C MET A 106 13.51 18.46 7.98
N VAL A 107 14.01 17.30 8.39
CA VAL A 107 13.17 16.16 8.82
C VAL A 107 13.54 15.75 10.25
N GLY A 108 12.54 15.59 11.11
CA GLY A 108 12.75 15.09 12.47
C GLY A 108 13.24 13.65 12.50
N LEU A 109 12.47 12.74 11.91
CA LEU A 109 12.77 11.31 11.80
C LEU A 109 12.56 10.87 10.34
N TYR A 110 13.61 10.34 9.72
CA TYR A 110 13.58 9.79 8.38
C TYR A 110 13.90 8.30 8.46
N ILE A 111 12.99 7.45 7.97
CA ILE A 111 13.19 6.00 7.87
C ILE A 111 12.94 5.58 6.43
N ASN A 112 13.85 4.80 5.88
CA ASN A 112 13.71 4.26 4.54
C ASN A 112 14.26 2.85 4.34
N ASP A 113 14.06 2.35 3.12
CA ASP A 113 14.67 1.16 2.53
C ASP A 113 14.45 -0.14 3.34
N ASP A 114 13.23 -0.65 3.37
CA ASP A 114 12.83 -1.90 4.04
C ASP A 114 13.21 -1.97 5.53
N SER A 115 13.15 -0.82 6.21
CA SER A 115 13.25 -0.75 7.67
C SER A 115 11.93 -1.20 8.31
N GLU A 116 11.90 -2.42 8.85
CA GLU A 116 10.69 -3.05 9.36
C GLU A 116 10.66 -3.22 10.89
N GLY A 117 9.47 -3.39 11.45
CA GLY A 117 9.27 -3.72 12.86
C GLY A 117 9.64 -2.57 13.81
N PHE A 118 9.76 -1.35 13.31
CA PHE A 118 10.06 -0.18 14.13
C PHE A 118 8.94 0.15 15.09
N VAL A 119 9.30 0.77 16.22
CA VAL A 119 8.34 1.37 17.13
C VAL A 119 8.63 2.85 17.26
N ILE A 120 7.66 3.67 16.83
CA ILE A 120 7.72 5.13 16.90
C ILE A 120 6.56 5.61 17.76
N GLU A 121 6.84 5.91 19.03
CA GLU A 121 5.77 6.18 19.99
C GLU A 121 6.07 7.29 21.02
N GLU A 122 5.06 8.10 21.33
CA GLU A 122 5.12 9.18 22.33
C GLU A 122 6.21 10.23 22.07
N ASN A 123 6.65 10.40 20.82
CA ASN A 123 7.57 11.46 20.44
C ASN A 123 6.82 12.77 20.16
N VAL A 124 7.52 13.90 20.30
CA VAL A 124 6.99 15.24 20.03
C VAL A 124 7.83 15.88 18.93
N PHE A 125 7.19 16.27 17.83
CA PHE A 125 7.81 16.95 16.69
C PHE A 125 7.20 18.35 16.55
N TYR A 126 8.03 19.37 16.46
CA TYR A 126 7.54 20.73 16.24
C TYR A 126 8.56 21.62 15.53
N SER A 127 8.09 22.75 14.99
CA SER A 127 8.96 23.86 14.60
C SER A 127 8.60 25.14 15.34
N GLU A 128 9.52 26.12 15.32
CA GLU A 128 9.29 27.47 15.82
C GLU A 128 8.84 28.45 14.71
N LEU A 129 8.55 27.94 13.52
CA LEU A 129 8.10 28.73 12.38
C LEU A 129 6.65 29.18 12.57
N ARG A 130 6.32 30.34 12.00
CA ARG A 130 4.93 30.78 11.88
C ARG A 130 4.26 30.02 10.75
N ASN A 131 2.96 29.82 10.83
CA ASN A 131 2.25 29.03 9.81
C ASN A 131 2.38 29.59 8.38
N THR A 132 2.57 30.91 8.22
CA THR A 132 2.82 31.51 6.89
C THR A 132 4.21 31.22 6.33
N GLU A 133 5.18 30.91 7.20
CA GLU A 133 6.55 30.54 6.80
C GLU A 133 6.61 29.07 6.35
N LEU A 134 5.67 28.22 6.82
CA LEU A 134 5.62 26.78 6.49
C LEU A 134 5.32 26.49 5.01
N GLN A 135 4.78 27.46 4.25
CA GLN A 135 4.53 27.33 2.81
C GLN A 135 5.80 27.58 1.96
N THR A 136 6.83 28.18 2.55
CA THR A 136 8.09 28.56 1.86
C THR A 136 9.33 27.98 2.52
N THR A 137 9.17 27.33 3.66
CA THR A 137 10.27 26.72 4.43
C THR A 137 9.78 25.38 4.94
N THR A 138 10.24 24.33 4.28
CA THR A 138 9.78 22.96 4.49
C THR A 138 10.43 22.34 5.73
N CYS A 139 9.59 21.82 6.61
CA CYS A 139 10.02 20.99 7.73
C CYS A 139 9.00 19.90 8.02
N GLU A 140 9.49 18.68 8.21
CA GLU A 140 8.67 17.47 8.32
C GLU A 140 8.94 16.78 9.66
N GLY A 141 7.87 16.27 10.29
CA GLY A 141 7.99 15.53 11.54
C GLY A 141 8.64 14.17 11.31
N ILE A 142 7.92 13.30 10.60
CA ILE A 142 8.36 11.95 10.23
C ILE A 142 8.22 11.78 8.72
N THR A 143 9.23 11.20 8.08
CA THR A 143 9.21 10.76 6.68
C THR A 143 9.51 9.26 6.64
N LEU A 144 8.60 8.47 6.05
CA LEU A 144 8.66 7.03 5.92
C LEU A 144 8.62 6.65 4.44
N ASN A 145 9.75 6.23 3.88
CA ASN A 145 9.85 5.97 2.45
C ASN A 145 10.24 4.52 2.21
N ASN A 146 9.49 3.78 1.41
CA ASN A 146 9.84 2.38 1.07
C ASN A 146 10.14 1.55 2.33
N THR A 147 9.28 1.58 3.35
CA THR A 147 9.50 0.86 4.63
C THR A 147 9.16 -0.63 4.56
N GLY A 148 8.91 -1.13 3.36
CA GLY A 148 8.64 -2.53 3.06
C GLY A 148 7.17 -2.90 3.27
N GLN A 149 6.89 -4.17 3.04
CA GLN A 149 5.52 -4.71 2.98
C GLN A 149 4.98 -5.16 4.33
N LYS A 150 5.82 -5.24 5.37
CA LYS A 150 5.36 -5.70 6.68
C LYS A 150 4.51 -4.66 7.40
N PRO A 151 3.55 -5.11 8.25
CA PRO A 151 2.82 -4.22 9.13
C PRO A 151 3.73 -3.44 10.08
N ASN A 152 3.67 -2.12 9.97
CA ASN A 152 4.40 -1.17 10.81
C ASN A 152 3.40 -0.18 11.44
N GLU A 153 3.74 0.45 12.57
CA GLU A 153 2.84 1.40 13.23
C GLU A 153 3.57 2.66 13.72
N VAL A 154 3.02 3.83 13.37
CA VAL A 154 3.36 5.12 13.98
C VAL A 154 2.28 5.48 14.97
N TYR A 155 2.62 5.45 16.26
CA TYR A 155 1.63 5.43 17.32
C TYR A 155 1.78 6.56 18.33
N ASN A 156 0.72 7.31 18.62
CA ASN A 156 0.67 8.21 19.78
C ASN A 156 1.78 9.29 19.85
N ASN A 157 2.20 9.83 18.70
CA ASN A 157 3.13 10.96 18.62
C ASN A 157 2.37 12.28 18.53
N SER A 158 3.04 13.40 18.83
CA SER A 158 2.48 14.75 18.71
C SER A 158 3.25 15.59 17.70
N PHE A 159 2.52 16.30 16.84
CA PHE A 159 3.05 17.12 15.76
C PHE A 159 2.51 18.55 15.87
N ASN A 160 3.40 19.54 15.83
CA ASN A 160 2.98 20.93 15.95
C ASN A 160 3.74 21.90 15.02
N SER A 161 3.00 22.68 14.22
CA SER A 161 3.58 23.73 13.37
C SER A 161 4.63 23.20 12.39
N LEU A 162 4.26 22.22 11.57
CA LEU A 162 5.12 21.59 10.56
C LEU A 162 4.52 21.75 9.15
N SER A 163 5.35 21.71 8.11
CA SER A 163 4.87 21.67 6.73
C SER A 163 4.13 20.35 6.47
N ALA A 164 4.69 19.25 6.92
CA ALA A 164 4.00 17.97 7.01
C ALA A 164 4.27 17.30 8.38
N GLY A 165 3.24 16.75 9.01
CA GLY A 165 3.39 15.96 10.23
C GLY A 165 4.04 14.63 9.94
N ILE A 166 3.37 13.82 9.11
CA ILE A 166 3.86 12.53 8.61
C ILE A 166 3.78 12.51 7.09
N VAL A 167 4.90 12.17 6.46
CA VAL A 167 5.01 11.86 5.03
C VAL A 167 5.25 10.36 4.89
N ALA A 168 4.48 9.69 4.04
CA ALA A 168 4.70 8.30 3.67
C ALA A 168 4.83 8.21 2.14
N ALA A 169 5.99 7.78 1.64
CA ALA A 169 6.25 7.69 0.21
C ALA A 169 6.59 6.28 -0.26
N GLY A 170 6.14 5.94 -1.46
CA GLY A 170 6.47 4.66 -2.11
C GLY A 170 5.88 3.44 -1.41
N GLU A 171 6.63 2.35 -1.35
CA GLU A 171 6.19 1.04 -0.87
C GLU A 171 6.15 0.94 0.66
N ASN A 172 4.97 1.00 1.26
CA ASN A 172 4.80 0.80 2.71
C ASN A 172 3.64 -0.14 3.05
N ARG A 173 3.27 -1.01 2.11
CA ARG A 173 2.24 -2.04 2.26
C ARG A 173 2.49 -3.21 1.32
N ASP A 174 1.91 -4.37 1.64
CA ASP A 174 1.86 -5.51 0.75
C ASP A 174 0.78 -5.34 -0.34
N GLY A 175 0.80 -6.23 -1.32
CA GLY A 175 -0.15 -6.21 -2.44
C GLY A 175 -1.60 -6.47 -2.03
N GLU A 176 -1.84 -6.98 -0.83
CA GLU A 176 -3.15 -7.23 -0.26
C GLU A 176 -3.65 -6.11 0.67
N GLY A 177 -2.88 -5.03 0.85
CA GLY A 177 -3.28 -3.82 1.57
C GLY A 177 -2.91 -3.78 3.06
N ALA A 178 -2.19 -4.76 3.61
CA ALA A 178 -1.62 -4.70 4.94
C ALA A 178 -0.28 -3.94 4.93
N GLY A 179 0.02 -3.15 5.96
CA GLY A 179 1.25 -2.36 5.95
C GLY A 179 1.30 -1.31 7.04
N LEU A 180 1.87 -0.15 6.71
CA LEU A 180 2.03 0.98 7.61
C LEU A 180 0.69 1.55 8.08
N CYS A 181 0.49 1.56 9.40
CA CYS A 181 -0.64 2.17 10.08
C CYS A 181 -0.21 3.44 10.85
N ILE A 182 -1.00 4.49 10.74
CA ILE A 182 -0.81 5.77 11.44
C ILE A 182 -1.96 5.93 12.43
N LYS A 183 -1.67 5.69 13.72
CA LYS A 183 -2.70 5.62 14.75
C LYS A 183 -2.39 6.50 15.96
N CYS A 184 -3.43 7.04 16.57
CA CYS A 184 -3.40 7.76 17.83
C CYS A 184 -2.52 9.01 17.87
N ASN A 185 -2.07 9.53 16.73
CA ASN A 185 -1.23 10.72 16.67
C ASN A 185 -2.05 12.01 16.85
N ASP A 186 -1.45 13.03 17.44
CA ASP A 186 -2.07 14.34 17.68
C ASP A 186 -1.39 15.43 16.85
N PHE A 187 -2.08 15.93 15.84
CA PHE A 187 -1.62 16.98 14.96
C PHE A 187 -2.21 18.34 15.31
N ARG A 188 -1.38 19.38 15.24
CA ARG A 188 -1.76 20.75 15.51
C ARG A 188 -1.02 21.74 14.63
N ASP A 189 -1.78 22.62 13.97
CA ASP A 189 -1.23 23.73 13.21
C ASP A 189 -0.22 23.29 12.11
N CYS A 190 -0.29 22.05 11.63
CA CYS A 190 0.46 21.58 10.46
C CYS A 190 -0.27 21.96 9.16
N LEU A 191 0.48 22.15 8.06
CA LEU A 191 -0.14 22.35 6.74
C LEU A 191 -0.67 21.03 6.19
N PHE A 192 0.12 19.97 6.24
CA PHE A 192 -0.31 18.61 5.98
C PHE A 192 -0.17 17.79 7.27
N ASP A 193 -1.23 17.14 7.74
CA ASP A 193 -1.08 16.26 8.91
C ASP A 193 -0.51 14.90 8.48
N ILE A 194 -1.18 14.24 7.54
CA ILE A 194 -0.74 13.00 6.89
C ILE A 194 -0.74 13.20 5.38
N TRP A 195 0.40 12.91 4.75
CA TRP A 195 0.61 13.02 3.31
C TRP A 195 1.17 11.72 2.76
N VAL A 196 0.40 11.03 1.92
CA VAL A 196 0.78 9.77 1.27
C VAL A 196 1.02 10.04 -0.20
N VAL A 197 2.19 9.68 -0.72
CA VAL A 197 2.62 10.04 -2.08
C VAL A 197 3.34 8.86 -2.75
N PRO A 198 3.19 8.66 -4.07
CA PRO A 198 4.00 7.67 -4.77
C PRO A 198 5.46 8.13 -4.86
N GLU A 199 6.37 7.17 -4.88
CA GLU A 199 7.72 7.43 -5.38
C GLU A 199 7.66 7.77 -6.89
N LYS A 200 8.71 8.39 -7.41
CA LYS A 200 8.82 8.73 -8.83
C LYS A 200 9.96 7.96 -9.46
N ASP A 201 9.77 7.55 -10.71
CA ASP A 201 10.83 6.94 -11.50
C ASP A 201 11.87 7.97 -11.98
N GLU A 202 12.85 7.50 -12.76
CA GLU A 202 13.91 8.35 -13.34
C GLU A 202 13.38 9.44 -14.28
N ASN A 203 12.17 9.28 -14.82
CA ASN A 203 11.50 10.25 -15.70
C ASN A 203 10.65 11.25 -14.91
N GLY A 204 10.51 11.04 -13.59
CA GLY A 204 9.67 11.84 -12.71
C GLY A 204 8.21 11.43 -12.70
N ASP A 205 7.87 10.28 -13.31
CA ASP A 205 6.53 9.73 -13.35
C ASP A 205 6.24 8.93 -12.06
N PRO A 206 5.02 9.03 -11.49
CA PRO A 206 4.65 8.25 -10.32
C PRO A 206 4.77 6.73 -10.55
N ILE A 207 5.45 6.04 -9.63
CA ILE A 207 5.42 4.58 -9.55
C ILE A 207 4.07 4.16 -8.97
N ILE A 208 3.40 3.27 -9.68
CA ILE A 208 2.10 2.72 -9.30
C ILE A 208 2.23 1.22 -9.08
N GLY A 209 1.45 0.70 -8.15
CA GLY A 209 1.46 -0.72 -7.84
C GLY A 209 0.64 -1.00 -6.58
N PRO A 210 0.24 -2.25 -6.36
CA PRO A 210 -0.58 -2.62 -5.21
C PRO A 210 0.17 -2.46 -3.89
N THR A 211 1.50 -2.42 -3.90
CA THR A 211 2.38 -2.22 -2.72
C THR A 211 2.66 -0.74 -2.40
N ILE A 212 2.30 0.18 -3.29
CA ILE A 212 2.54 1.62 -3.11
C ILE A 212 1.49 2.24 -2.18
N GLY A 213 1.91 3.12 -1.28
CA GLY A 213 1.06 3.76 -0.29
C GLY A 213 1.22 3.14 1.09
N ILE A 214 0.18 3.23 1.91
CA ILE A 214 0.15 2.70 3.28
C ILE A 214 -1.02 1.73 3.46
N ALA A 215 -1.14 1.10 4.62
CA ALA A 215 -2.20 0.11 4.84
C ALA A 215 -3.58 0.66 4.45
N GLU A 216 -4.32 -0.12 3.67
CA GLU A 216 -5.67 0.22 3.20
C GLU A 216 -6.58 0.55 4.40
N LYS A 217 -6.46 -0.23 5.47
CA LYS A 217 -7.26 -0.08 6.70
C LYS A 217 -6.50 0.66 7.79
N GLN A 218 -6.82 1.93 7.97
CA GLN A 218 -6.36 2.73 9.10
C GLN A 218 -7.34 2.56 10.27
N GLY A 219 -7.13 1.51 11.05
CA GLY A 219 -8.01 1.11 12.15
C GLY A 219 -9.21 0.27 11.71
N LEU A 220 -9.96 -0.24 12.68
CA LEU A 220 -11.14 -1.08 12.45
C LEU A 220 -12.32 -0.61 13.33
N PRO A 221 -13.56 -0.75 12.87
CA PRO A 221 -14.72 -0.49 13.72
C PRO A 221 -14.82 -1.56 14.81
N SER A 222 -15.38 -1.20 15.96
CA SER A 222 -15.56 -2.11 17.07
C SER A 222 -16.63 -3.18 16.81
N ASN A 223 -17.50 -3.00 15.81
CA ASN A 223 -18.53 -3.96 15.44
C ASN A 223 -19.36 -4.45 16.65
N GLY A 224 -19.77 -3.52 17.52
CA GLY A 224 -20.56 -3.78 18.71
C GLY A 224 -19.81 -4.41 19.88
N ASN A 225 -18.50 -4.69 19.76
CA ASN A 225 -17.70 -5.22 20.89
C ASN A 225 -17.28 -4.12 21.89
N GLY A 226 -17.44 -2.86 21.53
CA GLY A 226 -17.16 -1.71 22.38
C GLY A 226 -15.67 -1.45 22.67
N ASN A 227 -14.74 -2.05 21.91
CA ASN A 227 -13.31 -1.86 22.14
C ASN A 227 -12.81 -0.52 21.57
N PRO A 228 -12.38 0.44 22.42
CA PRO A 228 -11.97 1.75 21.98
C PRO A 228 -10.63 1.81 21.26
N THR A 229 -9.82 0.74 21.28
CA THR A 229 -8.45 0.79 20.70
C THR A 229 -8.39 0.41 19.22
N LEU A 230 -9.52 0.04 18.62
CA LEU A 230 -9.56 -0.51 17.26
C LEU A 230 -9.48 0.58 16.19
N ALA A 231 -10.21 1.68 16.36
CA ALA A 231 -10.18 2.83 15.45
C ALA A 231 -8.77 3.48 15.40
N ALA A 232 -8.48 4.22 14.33
CA ALA A 232 -7.19 4.88 14.17
C ALA A 232 -6.96 5.99 15.20
N SER A 233 -8.00 6.75 15.56
CA SER A 233 -7.97 7.66 16.72
C SER A 233 -6.93 8.79 16.67
N ASN A 234 -6.50 9.19 15.46
CA ASN A 234 -5.70 10.41 15.30
C ASN A 234 -6.55 11.66 15.61
N THR A 235 -5.92 12.74 16.06
CA THR A 235 -6.55 14.06 16.12
C THR A 235 -5.84 15.03 15.18
N PHE A 236 -6.61 15.83 14.45
CA PHE A 236 -6.11 16.58 13.29
C PHE A 236 -6.03 18.09 13.49
N SER A 237 -5.16 18.74 12.71
CA SER A 237 -4.97 20.18 12.69
C SER A 237 -6.26 20.92 12.32
N LYS A 238 -6.38 22.16 12.79
CA LYS A 238 -7.55 22.96 12.47
C LYS A 238 -7.49 23.45 11.03
N ARG A 239 -8.47 23.05 10.20
CA ARG A 239 -8.74 23.64 8.88
C ARG A 239 -8.55 25.17 8.87
N ASN A 240 -7.69 25.61 7.96
CA ASN A 240 -7.44 27.02 7.65
C ASN A 240 -7.25 27.14 6.13
N ASP A 241 -8.28 27.63 5.44
CA ASP A 241 -8.31 27.70 3.98
C ASP A 241 -7.25 28.67 3.41
N ASP A 242 -6.91 29.74 4.15
CA ASP A 242 -5.89 30.72 3.71
C ASP A 242 -4.48 30.13 3.66
N LEU A 243 -4.25 29.05 4.41
CA LEU A 243 -2.95 28.37 4.49
C LEU A 243 -2.91 27.05 3.70
N GLY A 244 -4.06 26.61 3.16
CA GLY A 244 -4.15 25.33 2.46
C GLY A 244 -3.97 24.12 3.37
N VAL A 245 -4.48 24.15 4.61
CA VAL A 245 -4.34 23.01 5.55
C VAL A 245 -5.10 21.78 5.04
N VAL A 246 -4.42 20.64 4.95
CA VAL A 246 -4.95 19.31 4.60
C VAL A 246 -4.66 18.32 5.73
N ASN A 247 -5.69 17.62 6.22
CA ASN A 247 -5.52 16.66 7.31
C ASN A 247 -5.09 15.28 6.79
N TYR A 248 -5.57 14.87 5.62
CA TYR A 248 -5.21 13.57 5.08
C TYR A 248 -5.28 13.60 3.56
N GLU A 249 -4.13 13.63 2.92
CA GLU A 249 -4.05 13.54 1.47
C GLU A 249 -3.38 12.22 1.07
N ASN A 250 -4.04 11.54 0.15
CA ASN A 250 -3.53 10.38 -0.54
C ASN A 250 -3.40 10.74 -2.02
N LEU A 251 -2.16 10.75 -2.53
CA LEU A 251 -1.83 10.96 -3.94
C LEU A 251 -1.44 9.66 -4.63
N VAL A 252 -1.52 8.53 -3.91
CA VAL A 252 -1.40 7.21 -4.52
C VAL A 252 -2.78 6.85 -5.02
N ASP A 253 -3.08 7.35 -6.21
CA ASP A 253 -4.34 7.08 -6.88
C ASP A 253 -4.61 5.55 -6.85
N TRP A 254 -5.89 5.15 -6.73
CA TRP A 254 -6.35 3.75 -6.87
C TRP A 254 -6.03 2.81 -5.71
N ASN A 255 -5.30 3.31 -4.72
CA ASN A 255 -5.01 2.63 -3.47
C ASN A 255 -5.73 3.36 -2.33
N ASP A 256 -7.05 3.16 -2.26
CA ASP A 256 -7.93 3.83 -1.31
C ASP A 256 -7.53 3.53 0.15
N ILE A 257 -7.79 4.51 1.02
CA ILE A 257 -7.54 4.40 2.46
C ILE A 257 -8.86 4.48 3.22
N GLU A 258 -9.23 3.41 3.89
CA GLU A 258 -10.31 3.37 4.86
C GLU A 258 -9.83 3.89 6.22
N TYR A 259 -10.28 5.08 6.59
CA TYR A 259 -9.91 5.72 7.85
C TYR A 259 -11.01 5.55 8.90
N THR A 260 -10.86 4.59 9.81
CA THR A 260 -11.84 4.38 10.89
C THR A 260 -11.61 5.33 12.05
N HIS A 261 -12.63 6.08 12.43
CA HIS A 261 -12.63 7.00 13.57
C HIS A 261 -13.82 6.76 14.51
N HIS A 262 -13.65 7.08 15.78
CA HIS A 262 -14.72 7.00 16.79
C HIS A 262 -15.92 7.90 16.47
N SER A 263 -17.07 7.59 17.08
CA SER A 263 -18.18 8.51 17.21
C SER A 263 -17.82 9.65 18.19
N THR A 264 -18.43 10.81 17.97
CA THR A 264 -18.11 12.05 18.72
C THR A 264 -19.15 12.33 19.80
N GLU A 265 -18.73 12.65 21.03
CA GLU A 265 -19.58 13.40 21.99
C GLU A 265 -19.08 14.82 22.35
N GLU A 266 -17.81 15.20 22.18
CA GLU A 266 -17.35 16.52 22.67
C GLU A 266 -16.43 17.31 21.72
N GLN A 267 -16.91 18.51 21.35
CA GLN A 267 -16.07 19.62 20.91
C GLN A 267 -14.94 19.83 21.95
N PRO A 268 -13.66 20.00 21.56
CA PRO A 268 -13.19 20.43 20.24
C PRO A 268 -12.31 19.42 19.47
N LYS A 269 -12.30 18.12 19.81
CA LYS A 269 -11.32 17.18 19.23
C LYS A 269 -11.67 16.76 17.80
N LYS A 270 -10.73 16.95 16.87
CA LYS A 270 -10.88 16.72 15.42
C LYS A 270 -10.43 15.31 15.06
N ILE A 271 -11.27 14.30 15.27
CA ILE A 271 -10.94 12.90 14.97
C ILE A 271 -11.27 12.48 13.52
N LYS A 272 -12.09 13.28 12.83
CA LYS A 272 -12.35 13.10 11.40
C LYS A 272 -11.37 13.98 10.60
N PRO A 273 -10.67 13.44 9.57
CA PRO A 273 -9.58 14.14 8.88
C PRO A 273 -10.08 15.21 7.91
N LEU A 274 -10.70 16.30 8.35
CA LEU A 274 -11.26 17.33 7.46
C LEU A 274 -10.37 18.59 7.32
N PRO A 275 -9.78 18.88 6.13
CA PRO A 275 -10.10 18.29 4.82
C PRO A 275 -9.22 17.09 4.44
N TYR A 276 -9.73 16.24 3.53
CA TYR A 276 -9.06 15.06 2.98
C TYR A 276 -9.31 14.92 1.47
N THR A 277 -8.53 14.09 0.78
CA THR A 277 -8.75 13.75 -0.65
C THR A 277 -9.98 12.87 -0.82
N VAL A 278 -11.05 13.41 -1.42
CA VAL A 278 -12.33 12.71 -1.59
C VAL A 278 -12.22 11.67 -2.70
N GLY A 279 -12.51 10.41 -2.38
CA GLY A 279 -12.31 9.27 -3.28
C GLY A 279 -11.24 8.36 -2.70
N ASP A 280 -10.05 8.92 -2.49
CA ASP A 280 -8.86 8.17 -2.07
C ASP A 280 -8.71 8.00 -0.55
N VAL A 281 -9.45 8.78 0.24
CA VAL A 281 -9.59 8.61 1.69
C VAL A 281 -11.07 8.50 2.06
N ILE A 282 -11.46 7.36 2.63
CA ILE A 282 -12.82 7.00 2.98
C ILE A 282 -12.95 6.97 4.53
N PRO A 283 -13.44 8.06 5.16
CA PRO A 283 -13.64 8.07 6.61
C PRO A 283 -14.83 7.21 7.02
N ILE A 284 -14.58 6.22 7.87
CA ILE A 284 -15.57 5.29 8.45
C ILE A 284 -15.78 5.64 9.92
N VAL A 285 -17.03 5.79 10.35
CA VAL A 285 -17.35 6.06 11.76
C VAL A 285 -17.63 4.76 12.51
N ASP A 286 -17.02 4.60 13.68
CA ASP A 286 -17.37 3.59 14.69
C ASP A 286 -18.46 4.15 15.60
N GLU A 287 -19.72 3.83 15.26
CA GLU A 287 -20.90 4.34 15.96
C GLU A 287 -21.06 3.80 17.39
N ASP A 288 -20.33 2.75 17.75
CA ASP A 288 -20.49 2.06 19.03
C ASP A 288 -19.57 2.59 20.15
N VAL A 289 -18.54 3.37 19.79
CA VAL A 289 -17.50 3.80 20.75
C VAL A 289 -17.13 5.26 20.61
N ASP A 290 -17.29 6.01 21.70
CA ASP A 290 -16.85 7.39 21.83
C ASP A 290 -15.33 7.52 21.98
N TYR A 291 -14.78 8.59 21.41
CA TYR A 291 -13.35 8.89 21.55
C TYR A 291 -12.97 9.28 22.99
N SER A 292 -11.96 8.61 23.54
CA SER A 292 -11.22 9.05 24.72
C SER A 292 -9.75 8.77 24.53
N LYS A 293 -8.89 9.79 24.58
CA LYS A 293 -7.44 9.59 24.38
C LYS A 293 -6.85 8.53 25.31
N GLU A 294 -7.28 8.51 26.58
CA GLU A 294 -6.77 7.55 27.57
C GLU A 294 -7.20 6.10 27.27
N LEU A 295 -8.42 5.90 26.76
CA LEU A 295 -8.98 4.57 26.50
C LEU A 295 -8.70 4.08 25.06
N SER A 296 -8.81 4.97 24.09
CA SER A 296 -8.60 4.68 22.66
C SER A 296 -7.12 4.61 22.30
N CYS A 297 -6.28 5.38 23.00
CA CYS A 297 -4.85 5.50 22.71
C CYS A 297 -3.97 5.20 23.94
N PRO A 298 -4.10 4.00 24.55
CA PRO A 298 -3.28 3.62 25.69
C PRO A 298 -1.82 3.50 25.29
N SER A 299 -0.93 4.09 26.09
CA SER A 299 0.52 3.90 25.94
C SER A 299 0.89 2.42 25.99
N ASN A 300 1.72 1.97 25.05
CA ASN A 300 2.32 0.64 25.09
C ASN A 300 3.47 0.54 26.11
N TYR A 301 3.82 1.64 26.79
CA TYR A 301 4.98 1.75 27.67
C TYR A 301 4.67 2.11 29.14
N ASN A 302 3.40 2.36 29.51
CA ASN A 302 3.02 2.85 30.85
C ASN A 302 2.28 1.82 31.75
N GLY A 303 2.64 0.53 31.78
CA GLY A 303 2.00 -0.34 32.80
C GLY A 303 2.16 -1.84 32.78
N GLY A 304 2.90 -2.43 31.85
CA GLY A 304 3.16 -3.87 31.86
C GLY A 304 3.80 -4.28 30.57
N GLY A 305 4.90 -5.04 30.63
CA GLY A 305 5.45 -5.68 29.45
C GLY A 305 4.39 -6.50 28.72
N ILE A 306 4.71 -6.97 27.51
CA ILE A 306 3.74 -7.75 26.75
C ILE A 306 3.27 -8.96 27.56
N ASP A 307 1.98 -9.29 27.49
CA ASP A 307 1.54 -10.63 27.85
C ASP A 307 2.07 -11.56 26.76
N LYS A 308 3.24 -12.15 27.03
CA LYS A 308 3.92 -13.03 26.08
C LYS A 308 3.01 -14.19 25.68
N ALA A 309 2.29 -14.81 26.62
CA ALA A 309 1.45 -15.96 26.32
C ALA A 309 0.28 -15.58 25.41
N ALA A 310 -0.41 -14.48 25.72
CA ALA A 310 -1.49 -13.97 24.87
C ALA A 310 -0.97 -13.55 23.49
N THR A 311 0.18 -12.86 23.43
CA THR A 311 0.76 -12.37 22.18
C THR A 311 1.24 -13.52 21.29
N THR A 312 1.87 -14.56 21.86
CA THR A 312 2.19 -15.80 21.14
C THR A 312 0.93 -16.51 20.65
N SER A 313 -0.13 -16.56 21.46
CA SER A 313 -1.41 -17.15 21.03
C SER A 313 -2.05 -16.38 19.88
N THR A 314 -2.01 -15.05 19.92
CA THR A 314 -2.47 -14.19 18.81
C THR A 314 -1.65 -14.47 17.57
N TYR A 315 -0.32 -14.41 17.65
CA TYR A 315 0.57 -14.70 16.52
C TYR A 315 0.23 -16.04 15.86
N SER A 316 0.16 -17.13 16.63
CA SER A 316 -0.13 -18.47 16.07
C SER A 316 -1.53 -18.60 15.48
N THR A 317 -2.54 -17.92 16.06
CA THR A 317 -3.93 -17.97 15.54
C THR A 317 -4.07 -17.18 14.24
N GLU A 318 -3.45 -16.00 14.20
CA GLU A 318 -3.47 -15.13 13.03
C GLU A 318 -2.63 -15.72 11.90
N LEU A 319 -1.50 -16.40 12.20
CA LEU A 319 -0.72 -17.15 11.21
C LEU A 319 -1.57 -18.21 10.49
N LEU A 320 -2.34 -19.01 11.24
CA LEU A 320 -3.24 -20.02 10.65
C LEU A 320 -4.37 -19.37 9.83
N SER A 321 -4.86 -18.22 10.27
CA SER A 321 -5.91 -17.48 9.57
C SER A 321 -5.38 -16.93 8.24
N VAL A 322 -4.18 -16.32 8.25
CA VAL A 322 -3.50 -15.85 7.03
C VAL A 322 -3.34 -16.99 6.02
N SER A 323 -2.87 -18.17 6.44
CA SER A 323 -2.77 -19.34 5.55
C SER A 323 -4.14 -19.73 4.97
N ALA A 324 -5.18 -19.83 5.80
CA ALA A 324 -6.50 -20.23 5.33
C ALA A 324 -7.13 -19.25 4.32
N TYR A 325 -6.94 -17.94 4.51
CA TYR A 325 -7.43 -16.93 3.57
C TYR A 325 -6.59 -16.89 2.28
N LYS A 326 -5.26 -17.06 2.37
CA LYS A 326 -4.39 -17.22 1.19
C LYS A 326 -4.81 -18.43 0.35
N ASP A 327 -5.01 -19.59 0.98
CA ASP A 327 -5.48 -20.82 0.30
C ASP A 327 -6.87 -20.64 -0.35
N SER A 328 -7.75 -19.87 0.32
CA SER A 328 -9.07 -19.56 -0.22
C SER A 328 -8.97 -18.67 -1.45
N LEU A 329 -8.15 -17.61 -1.39
CA LEU A 329 -7.92 -16.73 -2.54
C LEU A 329 -7.25 -17.47 -3.69
N SER A 330 -6.22 -18.28 -3.42
CA SER A 330 -5.53 -19.05 -4.46
C SER A 330 -6.43 -20.10 -5.13
N THR A 331 -7.50 -20.54 -4.48
CA THR A 331 -8.47 -21.48 -5.05
C THR A 331 -9.59 -20.78 -5.82
N LEU A 332 -9.99 -19.59 -5.37
CA LEU A 332 -11.16 -18.88 -5.89
C LEU A 332 -10.81 -17.91 -7.02
N VAL A 333 -9.64 -17.26 -6.95
CA VAL A 333 -9.23 -16.32 -8.00
C VAL A 333 -9.00 -17.10 -9.29
N ASP A 334 -9.72 -16.70 -10.34
CA ASP A 334 -9.65 -17.32 -11.67
C ASP A 334 -9.84 -18.84 -11.68
N GLY A 335 -10.65 -19.40 -10.78
CA GLY A 335 -10.85 -20.85 -10.67
C GLY A 335 -9.63 -21.62 -10.15
N GLY A 336 -8.63 -20.90 -9.63
CA GLY A 336 -7.39 -21.43 -9.07
C GLY A 336 -6.22 -21.52 -10.05
N ASP A 337 -6.42 -21.12 -11.30
CA ASP A 337 -5.35 -21.09 -12.32
C ASP A 337 -5.52 -19.89 -13.26
N THR A 338 -4.90 -18.77 -12.87
CA THR A 338 -4.91 -17.52 -13.64
C THR A 338 -4.27 -17.69 -15.02
N GLU A 339 -3.20 -18.48 -15.14
CA GLU A 339 -2.47 -18.65 -16.40
C GLU A 339 -3.29 -19.46 -17.39
N ASP A 340 -3.86 -20.59 -16.96
CA ASP A 340 -4.70 -21.43 -17.80
C ASP A 340 -5.96 -20.68 -18.24
N LEU A 341 -6.67 -20.00 -17.32
CA LEU A 341 -7.86 -19.24 -17.68
C LEU A 341 -7.54 -18.07 -18.64
N ALA A 342 -6.45 -17.34 -18.41
CA ALA A 342 -6.01 -16.30 -19.33
C ALA A 342 -5.61 -16.87 -20.69
N TRP A 343 -5.00 -18.06 -20.73
CA TRP A 343 -4.64 -18.75 -21.97
C TRP A 343 -5.88 -19.18 -22.75
N ASP A 344 -6.87 -19.77 -22.09
CA ASP A 344 -8.13 -20.20 -22.70
C ASP A 344 -8.87 -19.01 -23.34
N VAL A 345 -8.93 -17.88 -22.63
CA VAL A 345 -9.48 -16.62 -23.18
C VAL A 345 -8.68 -16.15 -24.39
N ASN A 346 -7.36 -16.12 -24.31
CA ASN A 346 -6.51 -15.64 -25.40
C ASN A 346 -6.56 -16.53 -26.65
N MET A 347 -6.69 -17.84 -26.48
CA MET A 347 -6.73 -18.82 -27.57
C MET A 347 -8.13 -19.08 -28.11
N SER A 348 -9.15 -18.56 -27.44
CA SER A 348 -10.54 -18.66 -27.88
C SER A 348 -10.78 -18.08 -29.27
N THR A 349 -11.84 -18.57 -29.90
CA THR A 349 -12.29 -18.16 -31.22
C THR A 349 -13.76 -17.74 -31.21
N PRO A 350 -14.25 -16.98 -32.21
CA PRO A 350 -15.62 -16.46 -32.19
C PRO A 350 -16.73 -17.51 -31.97
N PRO A 351 -16.62 -18.78 -32.44
CA PRO A 351 -17.58 -19.83 -32.10
C PRO A 351 -17.64 -20.24 -30.62
N GLU A 352 -16.66 -19.86 -29.80
CA GLU A 352 -16.54 -20.19 -28.38
C GLU A 352 -16.98 -19.03 -27.47
N ALA A 353 -17.35 -17.87 -28.04
CA ALA A 353 -17.63 -16.65 -27.27
C ALA A 353 -18.65 -16.82 -26.13
N ALA A 354 -19.71 -17.60 -26.38
CA ALA A 354 -20.72 -17.85 -25.36
C ALA A 354 -20.21 -18.75 -24.21
N ASP A 355 -19.30 -19.69 -24.53
CA ASP A 355 -18.72 -20.60 -23.55
C ASP A 355 -17.68 -19.85 -22.69
N VAL A 356 -16.77 -19.10 -23.32
CA VAL A 356 -15.77 -18.28 -22.62
C VAL A 356 -16.41 -17.21 -21.74
N ARG A 357 -17.46 -16.53 -22.22
CA ARG A 357 -18.21 -15.58 -21.38
C ARG A 357 -18.81 -16.29 -20.16
N GLN A 358 -19.37 -17.47 -20.34
CA GLN A 358 -20.01 -18.18 -19.22
C GLN A 358 -18.97 -18.63 -18.20
N GLU A 359 -17.84 -19.14 -18.66
CA GLU A 359 -16.70 -19.50 -17.82
C GLU A 359 -16.21 -18.32 -16.98
N LEU A 360 -15.99 -17.16 -17.60
CA LEU A 360 -15.64 -15.92 -16.88
C LEU A 360 -16.70 -15.50 -15.85
N LEU A 361 -17.98 -15.67 -16.16
CA LEU A 361 -19.08 -15.36 -15.23
C LEU A 361 -19.21 -16.39 -14.11
N ASP A 362 -18.87 -17.65 -14.35
CA ASP A 362 -18.89 -18.71 -13.35
C ASP A 362 -17.77 -18.52 -12.32
N GLU A 363 -16.62 -17.97 -12.74
CA GLU A 363 -15.51 -17.58 -11.85
C GLU A 363 -15.66 -16.18 -11.24
N SER A 364 -16.68 -15.41 -11.66
CA SER A 364 -17.01 -14.13 -11.04
C SER A 364 -17.66 -14.34 -9.65
N PRO A 365 -17.38 -13.50 -8.64
CA PRO A 365 -16.70 -12.20 -8.69
C PRO A 365 -15.19 -12.26 -8.39
N TYR A 366 -14.51 -13.36 -8.70
CA TYR A 366 -13.12 -13.59 -8.31
C TYR A 366 -12.11 -13.43 -9.46
N LEU A 367 -12.49 -12.79 -10.56
CA LEU A 367 -11.54 -12.60 -11.65
C LEU A 367 -10.40 -11.64 -11.26
N SER A 368 -9.19 -12.00 -11.68
CA SER A 368 -8.01 -11.12 -11.60
C SER A 368 -7.97 -10.10 -12.72
N ASP A 369 -7.19 -9.04 -12.51
CA ASP A 369 -6.93 -8.04 -13.54
C ASP A 369 -6.26 -8.66 -14.76
N THR A 370 -5.44 -9.70 -14.59
CA THR A 370 -4.81 -10.43 -15.70
C THR A 370 -5.84 -11.05 -16.63
N VAL A 371 -6.79 -11.81 -16.08
CA VAL A 371 -7.86 -12.45 -16.87
C VAL A 371 -8.84 -11.41 -17.41
N MET A 372 -9.21 -10.40 -16.63
CA MET A 372 -10.08 -9.32 -17.09
C MET A 372 -9.46 -8.54 -18.25
N LYS A 373 -8.16 -8.22 -18.20
CA LYS A 373 -7.44 -7.57 -19.31
C LYS A 373 -7.34 -8.47 -20.54
N ALA A 374 -7.07 -9.77 -20.36
CA ALA A 374 -7.07 -10.73 -21.46
C ALA A 374 -8.45 -10.78 -22.15
N ALA A 375 -9.53 -10.81 -21.36
CA ALA A 375 -10.90 -10.79 -21.86
C ALA A 375 -11.22 -9.48 -22.61
N ILE A 376 -10.83 -8.32 -22.06
CA ILE A 376 -11.00 -7.01 -22.69
C ILE A 376 -10.30 -6.95 -24.06
N ALA A 377 -9.08 -7.47 -24.15
CA ALA A 377 -8.27 -7.45 -25.36
C ALA A 377 -8.81 -8.37 -26.47
N LYS A 378 -9.59 -9.41 -26.11
CA LYS A 378 -10.13 -10.40 -27.04
C LYS A 378 -11.42 -9.93 -27.73
N GLU A 379 -11.36 -8.77 -28.40
CA GLU A 379 -12.53 -8.09 -28.97
C GLU A 379 -13.26 -8.90 -30.06
N ASP A 380 -12.56 -9.77 -30.79
CA ASP A 380 -13.13 -10.60 -31.86
C ASP A 380 -14.04 -11.72 -31.32
N VAL A 381 -13.86 -12.10 -30.05
CA VAL A 381 -14.65 -13.11 -29.35
C VAL A 381 -15.62 -12.45 -28.37
N LEU A 382 -15.15 -11.51 -27.56
CA LEU A 382 -15.90 -10.89 -26.47
C LEU A 382 -16.25 -9.41 -26.81
N PRO A 383 -17.43 -9.16 -27.40
CA PRO A 383 -17.91 -7.81 -27.67
C PRO A 383 -18.23 -7.04 -26.39
N ASN A 384 -18.39 -5.72 -26.50
CA ASN A 384 -18.61 -4.81 -25.36
C ASN A 384 -19.70 -5.27 -24.38
N ALA A 385 -20.82 -5.80 -24.87
CA ALA A 385 -21.88 -6.32 -23.99
C ALA A 385 -21.43 -7.49 -23.10
N MET A 386 -20.61 -8.41 -23.63
CA MET A 386 -20.11 -9.56 -22.88
C MET A 386 -19.09 -9.13 -21.83
N ILE A 387 -18.16 -8.24 -22.19
CA ILE A 387 -17.18 -7.70 -21.26
C ILE A 387 -17.84 -6.87 -20.18
N ARG A 388 -18.83 -6.03 -20.51
CA ARG A 388 -19.61 -5.31 -19.52
C ARG A 388 -20.22 -6.27 -18.48
N ASP A 389 -20.83 -7.38 -18.91
CA ASP A 389 -21.42 -8.34 -17.95
C ASP A 389 -20.38 -8.92 -16.99
N VAL A 390 -19.21 -9.31 -17.52
CA VAL A 390 -18.10 -9.83 -16.72
C VAL A 390 -17.58 -8.78 -15.75
N LEU A 391 -17.31 -7.56 -16.20
CA LEU A 391 -16.76 -6.50 -15.36
C LEU A 391 -17.78 -6.01 -14.31
N VAL A 392 -19.06 -5.93 -14.64
CA VAL A 392 -20.13 -5.63 -13.64
C VAL A 392 -20.23 -6.73 -12.58
N ALA A 393 -20.01 -8.00 -12.95
CA ALA A 393 -19.97 -9.11 -12.01
C ALA A 393 -18.71 -9.11 -11.12
N ASN A 394 -17.70 -8.30 -11.47
CA ASN A 394 -16.44 -8.14 -10.74
C ASN A 394 -16.26 -6.65 -10.34
N PRO A 395 -16.90 -6.18 -9.26
CA PRO A 395 -16.90 -4.76 -8.87
C PRO A 395 -15.50 -4.10 -8.79
N GLN A 396 -14.47 -4.87 -8.46
CA GLN A 396 -13.07 -4.44 -8.45
C GLN A 396 -12.59 -3.88 -9.81
N SER A 397 -13.19 -4.33 -10.92
CA SER A 397 -12.85 -3.85 -12.27
C SER A 397 -13.02 -2.34 -12.44
N ALA A 398 -13.98 -1.75 -11.72
CA ALA A 398 -14.24 -0.30 -11.74
C ALA A 398 -13.18 0.52 -10.98
N LYS A 399 -12.33 -0.16 -10.20
CA LYS A 399 -11.26 0.43 -9.36
C LYS A 399 -9.88 0.12 -9.93
N SER A 400 -9.77 -0.80 -10.90
CA SER A 400 -8.50 -1.13 -11.55
C SER A 400 -8.21 -0.18 -12.71
N ILE A 401 -7.17 0.65 -12.57
CA ILE A 401 -6.66 1.52 -13.65
C ILE A 401 -6.40 0.73 -14.90
N GLU A 402 -5.67 -0.36 -14.76
CA GLU A 402 -5.15 -1.12 -15.88
C GLU A 402 -6.30 -1.73 -16.67
N THR A 403 -7.34 -2.19 -15.96
CA THR A 403 -8.59 -2.67 -16.54
C THR A 403 -9.33 -1.54 -17.28
N LEU A 404 -9.47 -0.36 -16.66
CA LEU A 404 -10.13 0.79 -17.28
C LEU A 404 -9.34 1.37 -18.47
N GLN A 405 -8.02 1.38 -18.40
CA GLN A 405 -7.13 1.78 -19.49
C GLN A 405 -7.22 0.78 -20.65
N ALA A 406 -7.21 -0.52 -20.36
CA ALA A 406 -7.42 -1.56 -21.36
C ALA A 406 -8.79 -1.39 -22.06
N LEU A 407 -9.86 -1.07 -21.31
CA LEU A 407 -11.17 -0.76 -21.88
C LEU A 407 -11.14 0.43 -22.83
N ASN A 408 -10.43 1.51 -22.45
CA ASN A 408 -10.31 2.73 -23.27
C ASN A 408 -9.47 2.53 -24.53
N GLN A 409 -8.64 1.48 -24.57
CA GLN A 409 -7.77 1.16 -25.71
C GLN A 409 -8.43 0.22 -26.74
N ARG A 410 -9.66 -0.22 -26.50
CA ARG A 410 -10.41 -1.06 -27.45
C ARG A 410 -10.66 -0.35 -28.78
N ASN A 411 -10.59 -1.10 -29.88
CA ASN A 411 -10.94 -0.62 -31.21
C ASN A 411 -12.44 -0.34 -31.32
N ASP A 412 -13.27 -1.25 -30.80
CA ASP A 412 -14.70 -1.01 -30.61
C ASP A 412 -14.92 -0.35 -29.25
N THR A 413 -14.90 0.99 -29.25
CA THR A 413 -14.99 1.79 -28.02
C THR A 413 -16.29 1.49 -27.26
N MET A 414 -16.17 1.25 -25.96
CA MET A 414 -17.33 0.96 -25.12
C MET A 414 -18.25 2.19 -25.01
N PRO A 415 -19.56 2.04 -25.27
CA PRO A 415 -20.51 3.14 -25.10
C PRO A 415 -20.58 3.66 -23.66
N ALA A 416 -20.78 4.96 -23.50
CA ALA A 416 -20.72 5.63 -22.20
C ALA A 416 -21.68 5.04 -21.15
N TYR A 417 -22.86 4.56 -21.57
CA TYR A 417 -23.82 3.96 -20.64
C TYR A 417 -23.34 2.60 -20.09
N MET A 418 -22.62 1.79 -20.87
CA MET A 418 -22.07 0.52 -20.38
C MET A 418 -20.93 0.76 -19.40
N LEU A 419 -20.06 1.72 -19.74
CA LEU A 419 -19.01 2.15 -18.83
C LEU A 419 -19.63 2.63 -17.51
N SER A 420 -20.71 3.41 -17.57
CA SER A 420 -21.42 3.84 -16.35
C SER A 420 -21.96 2.68 -15.51
N GLN A 421 -22.34 1.55 -16.13
CA GLN A 421 -22.77 0.35 -15.43
C GLN A 421 -21.60 -0.33 -14.71
N ILE A 422 -20.43 -0.42 -15.37
CA ILE A 422 -19.20 -0.91 -14.73
C ILE A 422 -18.82 -0.01 -13.56
N MET A 423 -18.82 1.32 -13.77
CA MET A 423 -18.45 2.29 -12.75
C MET A 423 -19.38 2.32 -11.52
N GLN A 424 -20.57 1.71 -11.57
CA GLN A 424 -21.38 1.50 -10.36
C GLN A 424 -20.67 0.61 -9.33
N GLY A 425 -19.74 -0.24 -9.77
CA GLY A 425 -18.88 -1.06 -8.92
C GLY A 425 -17.95 -0.25 -8.00
N ILE A 426 -17.65 1.02 -8.32
CA ILE A 426 -16.71 1.84 -7.54
C ILE A 426 -17.12 2.00 -6.06
N ASN A 427 -18.42 2.01 -5.77
CA ASN A 427 -18.97 2.19 -4.42
C ASN A 427 -19.40 0.87 -3.77
N THR A 428 -19.04 -0.28 -4.35
CA THR A 428 -19.44 -1.61 -3.84
C THR A 428 -18.20 -2.48 -3.67
N TYR A 429 -18.17 -3.29 -2.62
CA TYR A 429 -17.14 -4.32 -2.44
C TYR A 429 -17.64 -5.65 -3.02
N GLY A 430 -16.87 -6.22 -3.93
CA GLY A 430 -17.01 -7.59 -4.42
C GLY A 430 -16.58 -8.62 -3.38
N ALA A 431 -16.91 -9.90 -3.61
CA ALA A 431 -16.55 -10.96 -2.67
C ALA A 431 -15.03 -11.20 -2.60
N LYS A 432 -14.32 -11.04 -3.73
CA LYS A 432 -12.86 -11.07 -3.78
C LYS A 432 -12.24 -9.99 -2.90
N GLU A 433 -12.63 -8.74 -3.12
CA GLU A 433 -12.15 -7.58 -2.36
C GLU A 433 -12.37 -7.78 -0.85
N LEU A 434 -13.52 -8.32 -0.45
CA LEU A 434 -13.81 -8.60 0.96
C LEU A 434 -12.86 -9.66 1.56
N LEU A 435 -12.51 -10.71 0.81
CA LEU A 435 -11.55 -11.72 1.26
C LEU A 435 -10.13 -11.15 1.37
N GLU A 436 -9.69 -10.36 0.38
CA GLU A 436 -8.40 -9.64 0.40
C GLU A 436 -8.33 -8.71 1.62
N GLN A 437 -9.41 -7.94 1.85
CA GLN A 437 -9.56 -7.09 3.03
C GLN A 437 -9.41 -7.86 4.36
N GLN A 438 -9.95 -9.08 4.43
CA GLN A 438 -9.90 -9.92 5.63
C GLN A 438 -8.50 -10.47 5.84
N LEU A 439 -7.87 -10.96 4.76
CA LEU A 439 -6.48 -11.39 4.77
C LEU A 439 -5.56 -10.27 5.27
N ALA A 440 -5.71 -9.05 4.75
CA ALA A 440 -4.94 -7.88 5.17
C ALA A 440 -5.07 -7.59 6.68
N GLY A 441 -6.30 -7.69 7.19
CA GLY A 441 -6.58 -7.53 8.62
C GLY A 441 -5.90 -8.60 9.48
N HIS A 442 -5.89 -9.86 9.04
CA HIS A 442 -5.19 -10.96 9.72
C HIS A 442 -3.67 -10.80 9.65
N LYS A 443 -3.12 -10.41 8.49
CA LYS A 443 -1.69 -10.10 8.33
C LYS A 443 -1.24 -8.99 9.27
N THR A 444 -2.00 -7.90 9.37
CA THR A 444 -1.73 -6.78 10.28
C THR A 444 -1.63 -7.25 11.73
N LYS A 445 -2.58 -8.07 12.19
CA LYS A 445 -2.56 -8.62 13.56
C LYS A 445 -1.38 -9.58 13.78
N LYS A 446 -1.07 -10.44 12.80
CA LYS A 446 0.10 -11.34 12.83
C LYS A 446 1.40 -10.54 12.96
N GLY A 447 1.60 -9.56 12.08
CA GLY A 447 2.78 -8.69 12.05
C GLY A 447 2.97 -7.93 13.36
N ASN A 448 1.91 -7.28 13.86
CA ASN A 448 1.95 -6.58 15.15
C ASN A 448 2.33 -7.51 16.32
N ALA A 449 1.80 -8.74 16.35
CA ALA A 449 2.15 -9.72 17.36
C ALA A 449 3.61 -10.18 17.23
N MET A 450 4.09 -10.40 16.01
CA MET A 450 5.48 -10.78 15.71
C MET A 450 6.45 -9.67 16.13
N THR A 451 6.21 -8.41 15.75
CA THR A 451 7.00 -7.24 16.14
C THR A 451 7.11 -7.15 17.66
N ARG A 452 5.99 -7.27 18.38
CA ARG A 452 5.98 -7.25 19.86
C ARG A 452 6.82 -8.38 20.46
N LEU A 453 6.78 -9.59 19.90
CA LEU A 453 7.61 -10.70 20.35
C LEU A 453 9.09 -10.47 20.05
N MET A 454 9.44 -9.94 18.88
CA MET A 454 10.82 -9.58 18.51
C MET A 454 11.40 -8.56 19.49
N HIS A 455 10.66 -7.48 19.77
CA HIS A 455 11.08 -6.48 20.77
C HIS A 455 11.25 -7.07 22.16
N TYR A 456 10.35 -7.98 22.57
CA TYR A 456 10.46 -8.68 23.86
C TYR A 456 11.78 -9.47 23.97
N TYR A 457 12.17 -10.18 22.91
CA TYR A 457 13.43 -10.95 22.92
C TYR A 457 14.66 -10.05 22.80
N LEU A 458 14.61 -8.99 21.99
CA LEU A 458 15.74 -8.07 21.80
C LEU A 458 16.17 -7.34 23.07
N VAL A 459 15.27 -7.13 24.02
CA VAL A 459 15.57 -6.47 25.31
C VAL A 459 15.90 -7.45 26.44
N ASP A 460 15.78 -8.78 26.21
CA ASP A 460 16.12 -9.79 27.21
C ASP A 460 17.64 -9.88 27.37
N THR A 461 18.14 -9.28 28.45
CA THR A 461 19.56 -9.28 28.82
C THR A 461 19.92 -10.40 29.80
N VAL A 462 18.95 -11.21 30.24
CA VAL A 462 19.15 -12.26 31.24
C VAL A 462 19.65 -13.55 30.60
N ASN A 463 19.08 -13.95 29.46
CA ASN A 463 19.54 -15.11 28.69
C ASN A 463 19.62 -14.79 27.20
N TYR A 464 20.69 -14.09 26.83
CA TYR A 464 20.95 -13.62 25.48
C TYR A 464 20.90 -14.74 24.42
N CYS A 465 21.49 -15.91 24.69
CA CYS A 465 21.46 -17.04 23.74
C CYS A 465 20.03 -17.56 23.51
N ALA A 466 19.26 -17.78 24.57
CA ALA A 466 17.87 -18.24 24.42
C ALA A 466 16.95 -17.20 23.76
N ALA A 467 17.25 -15.91 23.93
CA ALA A 467 16.56 -14.84 23.23
C ALA A 467 16.81 -14.91 21.73
N ILE A 468 18.07 -15.10 21.31
CA ILE A 468 18.43 -15.34 19.90
C ILE A 468 17.72 -16.57 19.34
N ASP A 469 17.77 -17.70 20.05
CA ASP A 469 17.10 -18.94 19.61
C ASP A 469 15.59 -18.72 19.43
N SER A 470 14.97 -17.93 20.30
CA SER A 470 13.54 -17.60 20.21
C SER A 470 13.21 -16.70 19.02
N MET A 471 14.11 -15.79 18.65
CA MET A 471 13.97 -14.94 17.45
C MET A 471 14.13 -15.76 16.17
N ILE A 472 15.14 -16.65 16.12
CA ILE A 472 15.35 -17.59 15.01
C ILE A 472 14.07 -18.42 14.80
N HIS A 473 13.57 -19.03 15.87
CA HIS A 473 12.35 -19.84 15.81
C HIS A 473 11.12 -19.02 15.35
N LEU A 474 11.04 -17.72 15.68
CA LEU A 474 9.96 -16.87 15.21
C LEU A 474 10.05 -16.63 13.70
N LEU A 475 11.25 -16.32 13.18
CA LEU A 475 11.49 -16.12 11.75
C LEU A 475 11.32 -17.42 10.94
N GLU A 476 11.74 -18.56 11.49
CA GLU A 476 11.58 -19.87 10.84
C GLU A 476 10.10 -20.22 10.61
N ASN A 477 9.24 -19.94 11.60
CA ASN A 477 7.81 -20.28 11.57
C ASN A 477 6.95 -19.30 10.78
N ASP A 478 7.38 -18.05 10.60
CA ASP A 478 6.58 -17.02 9.94
C ASP A 478 6.32 -17.33 8.45
N ASN A 479 7.20 -18.14 7.85
CA ASN A 479 7.11 -18.68 6.49
C ASN A 479 6.75 -17.63 5.41
N GLU A 480 7.34 -16.44 5.52
CA GLU A 480 7.29 -15.39 4.50
C GLU A 480 8.68 -15.18 3.90
N LEU A 481 8.73 -14.84 2.62
CA LEU A 481 9.98 -14.64 1.87
C LEU A 481 10.90 -13.61 2.57
N SER A 482 10.36 -12.45 2.95
CA SER A 482 11.09 -11.41 3.69
C SER A 482 11.60 -11.90 5.06
N SER A 483 10.85 -12.77 5.75
CA SER A 483 11.29 -13.39 7.00
C SER A 483 12.43 -14.40 6.79
N LYS A 484 12.48 -15.11 5.64
CA LYS A 484 13.62 -15.97 5.28
C LYS A 484 14.88 -15.14 5.00
N TYR A 485 14.78 -14.05 4.25
CA TYR A 485 15.92 -13.15 4.02
C TYR A 485 16.44 -12.55 5.33
N GLN A 486 15.56 -12.11 6.24
CA GLN A 486 15.98 -11.65 7.57
C GLN A 486 16.69 -12.75 8.38
N LEU A 487 16.22 -13.99 8.29
CA LEU A 487 16.84 -15.14 8.95
C LEU A 487 18.24 -15.43 8.38
N ILE A 488 18.42 -15.33 7.07
CA ILE A 488 19.72 -15.50 6.40
C ILE A 488 20.71 -14.43 6.87
N MET A 489 20.32 -13.16 6.86
CA MET A 489 21.15 -12.07 7.36
C MET A 489 21.49 -12.25 8.85
N LYS A 490 20.56 -12.80 9.64
CA LYS A 490 20.81 -13.15 11.05
C LYS A 490 21.87 -14.25 11.19
N TYR A 491 21.79 -15.31 10.39
CA TYR A 491 22.78 -16.39 10.37
C TYR A 491 24.15 -15.90 9.91
N LEU A 492 24.21 -15.05 8.88
CA LEU A 492 25.45 -14.39 8.44
C LEU A 492 26.10 -13.60 9.56
N GLY A 493 25.32 -12.77 10.25
CA GLY A 493 25.75 -12.06 11.44
C GLY A 493 26.33 -12.97 12.52
N MET A 494 25.67 -14.10 12.76
CA MET A 494 26.10 -15.16 13.68
C MET A 494 27.36 -15.93 13.23
N LYS A 495 27.88 -15.62 12.04
CA LYS A 495 28.95 -16.36 11.36
C LYS A 495 28.60 -17.84 11.15
N ASP A 496 27.31 -18.13 10.98
CA ASP A 496 26.77 -19.46 10.73
C ASP A 496 26.42 -19.62 9.25
N SER A 497 27.46 -19.77 8.42
CA SER A 497 27.26 -19.93 6.97
C SER A 497 26.47 -21.18 6.62
N ALA A 498 26.60 -22.26 7.40
CA ALA A 498 25.90 -23.50 7.13
C ALA A 498 24.38 -23.30 7.14
N ASN A 499 23.85 -22.62 8.15
CA ASN A 499 22.42 -22.31 8.21
C ASN A 499 22.02 -21.17 7.27
N ALA A 500 22.87 -20.18 7.04
CA ALA A 500 22.61 -19.10 6.08
C ALA A 500 22.37 -19.65 4.65
N TYR A 501 23.34 -20.40 4.10
CA TYR A 501 23.22 -20.96 2.75
C TYR A 501 22.14 -22.04 2.64
N ASN A 502 21.96 -22.87 3.67
CA ASN A 502 20.88 -23.86 3.67
C ASN A 502 19.51 -23.16 3.62
N THR A 503 19.31 -22.10 4.40
CA THR A 503 18.06 -21.33 4.37
C THR A 503 17.87 -20.66 3.01
N PHE A 504 18.92 -20.03 2.46
CA PHE A 504 18.88 -19.37 1.16
C PHE A 504 18.49 -20.32 0.02
N TYR A 505 19.22 -21.43 -0.14
CA TYR A 505 18.95 -22.38 -1.22
C TYR A 505 17.60 -23.11 -1.09
N ASN A 506 17.00 -23.14 0.11
CA ASN A 506 15.66 -23.69 0.28
C ASN A 506 14.54 -22.74 -0.19
N ILE A 507 14.81 -21.44 -0.37
CA ILE A 507 13.80 -20.47 -0.82
C ILE A 507 13.19 -20.90 -2.16
N ALA A 508 14.01 -21.29 -3.13
CA ALA A 508 13.56 -21.72 -4.45
C ALA A 508 12.73 -23.02 -4.45
N PHE A 509 12.71 -23.77 -3.33
CA PHE A 509 11.87 -24.95 -3.15
C PHE A 509 10.61 -24.66 -2.32
N ASP A 510 10.69 -23.70 -1.40
CA ASP A 510 9.62 -23.37 -0.45
C ASP A 510 8.66 -22.30 -0.99
N PHE A 511 9.09 -21.50 -1.96
CA PHE A 511 8.34 -20.38 -2.53
C PHE A 511 8.30 -20.45 -4.06
N ASP A 512 7.16 -20.09 -4.62
CA ASP A 512 7.02 -19.84 -6.05
C ASP A 512 7.35 -18.36 -6.30
N LEU A 513 8.51 -18.09 -6.88
CA LEU A 513 9.04 -16.75 -7.08
C LEU A 513 8.58 -16.20 -8.42
N ASN A 514 8.03 -14.98 -8.42
CA ASN A 514 7.78 -14.25 -9.66
C ASN A 514 9.09 -13.74 -10.30
N SER A 515 9.04 -13.19 -11.51
CA SER A 515 10.25 -12.75 -12.22
C SER A 515 11.08 -11.72 -11.46
N GLU A 516 10.44 -10.75 -10.81
CA GLU A 516 11.13 -9.72 -10.00
C GLU A 516 11.80 -10.34 -8.75
N GLN A 517 11.13 -11.29 -8.11
CA GLN A 517 11.66 -12.03 -6.96
C GLN A 517 12.81 -12.97 -7.33
N VAL A 518 12.83 -13.49 -8.56
CA VAL A 518 13.98 -14.27 -9.09
C VAL A 518 15.19 -13.36 -9.29
N ASP A 519 15.00 -12.18 -9.88
CA ASP A 519 16.08 -11.20 -10.04
C ASP A 519 16.63 -10.77 -8.67
N GLU A 520 15.76 -10.51 -7.69
CA GLU A 520 16.18 -10.18 -6.33
C GLU A 520 16.87 -11.35 -5.61
N TYR A 521 16.41 -12.60 -5.83
CA TYR A 521 17.07 -13.80 -5.30
C TYR A 521 18.51 -13.92 -5.81
N ASP A 522 18.76 -13.72 -7.11
CA ASP A 522 20.10 -13.76 -7.69
C ASP A 522 20.99 -12.66 -7.10
N LEU A 523 20.46 -11.45 -6.92
CA LEU A 523 21.18 -10.35 -6.25
C LEU A 523 21.52 -10.66 -4.79
N TYR A 524 20.64 -11.34 -4.07
CA TYR A 524 20.93 -11.83 -2.72
C TYR A 524 22.06 -12.86 -2.72
N GLU A 525 22.12 -13.79 -3.69
CA GLU A 525 23.20 -14.78 -3.78
C GLU A 525 24.57 -14.06 -3.86
N ASP A 526 24.69 -13.10 -4.79
CA ASP A 526 25.90 -12.31 -4.97
C ASP A 526 26.27 -11.51 -3.70
N LEU A 527 25.28 -10.87 -3.07
CA LEU A 527 25.48 -10.10 -1.85
C LEU A 527 25.95 -10.98 -0.67
N ILE A 528 25.30 -12.13 -0.46
CA ILE A 528 25.62 -13.07 0.62
C ILE A 528 27.05 -13.60 0.46
N ASP A 529 27.41 -14.00 -0.76
CA ASP A 529 28.75 -14.50 -1.08
C ASP A 529 29.81 -13.43 -0.83
N LEU A 530 29.56 -12.20 -1.28
CA LEU A 530 30.47 -11.08 -1.08
C LEU A 530 30.64 -10.75 0.41
N GLN A 531 29.54 -10.65 1.17
CA GLN A 531 29.61 -10.38 2.61
C GLN A 531 30.34 -11.49 3.37
N TRP A 532 30.12 -12.75 3.00
CA TRP A 532 30.83 -13.87 3.60
C TRP A 532 32.35 -13.82 3.34
N GLN A 533 32.76 -13.40 2.14
CA GLN A 533 34.17 -13.16 1.82
C GLN A 533 34.73 -12.00 2.66
N MET A 534 34.04 -10.87 2.72
CA MET A 534 34.45 -9.70 3.51
C MET A 534 34.56 -9.99 5.01
N MET A 535 33.68 -10.83 5.57
CA MET A 535 33.73 -11.23 6.98
C MET A 535 34.91 -12.14 7.33
N ASN A 536 35.44 -12.87 6.34
CA ASN A 536 36.57 -13.78 6.49
C ASN A 536 37.90 -13.12 6.13
N ASP A 537 37.89 -12.07 5.31
CA ASP A 537 39.05 -11.24 5.06
C ASP A 537 39.22 -10.18 6.15
N THR A 538 40.47 -9.83 6.46
CA THR A 538 40.81 -8.73 7.38
C THR A 538 41.25 -7.47 6.63
N VAL A 539 41.32 -7.54 5.31
CA VAL A 539 41.66 -6.45 4.41
C VAL A 539 40.37 -5.80 3.89
N SER A 540 40.42 -4.48 3.66
CA SER A 540 39.35 -3.75 2.98
C SER A 540 39.02 -4.39 1.62
N PRO A 541 37.75 -4.33 1.16
CA PRO A 541 37.36 -4.88 -0.14
C PRO A 541 38.25 -4.35 -1.27
N ASP A 542 38.65 -5.24 -2.18
CA ASP A 542 39.45 -4.86 -3.33
C ASP A 542 38.60 -4.19 -4.42
N SER A 543 39.24 -3.75 -5.51
CA SER A 543 38.53 -3.08 -6.60
C SER A 543 37.47 -3.96 -7.28
N THR A 544 37.62 -5.29 -7.22
CA THR A 544 36.65 -6.22 -7.80
C THR A 544 35.41 -6.30 -6.93
N ALA A 545 35.58 -6.43 -5.61
CA ALA A 545 34.49 -6.40 -4.64
C ALA A 545 33.70 -5.09 -4.71
N ILE A 546 34.39 -3.96 -4.87
CA ILE A 546 33.74 -2.65 -5.05
C ILE A 546 32.94 -2.59 -6.35
N GLU A 547 33.47 -3.12 -7.48
CA GLU A 547 32.76 -3.20 -8.76
C GLU A 547 31.48 -4.05 -8.63
N THR A 548 31.55 -5.21 -7.97
CA THR A 548 30.36 -6.04 -7.69
C THR A 548 29.32 -5.31 -6.85
N LEU A 549 29.72 -4.53 -5.85
CA LEU A 549 28.78 -3.70 -5.08
C LEU A 549 28.08 -2.66 -5.97
N PHE A 550 28.79 -2.01 -6.90
CA PHE A 550 28.17 -1.09 -7.86
C PHE A 550 27.24 -1.81 -8.85
N ASP A 551 27.52 -3.05 -9.21
CA ASP A 551 26.62 -3.85 -10.06
C ASP A 551 25.32 -4.20 -9.32
N ILE A 552 25.40 -4.58 -8.04
CA ILE A 552 24.21 -4.84 -7.21
C ILE A 552 23.44 -3.54 -6.92
N GLU A 553 24.15 -2.44 -6.63
CA GLU A 553 23.56 -1.13 -6.29
C GLU A 553 22.73 -0.52 -7.43
N GLN A 554 22.99 -0.88 -8.70
CA GLN A 554 22.15 -0.47 -9.83
C GLN A 554 20.68 -0.86 -9.67
N TYR A 555 20.38 -1.87 -8.84
CA TYR A 555 19.04 -2.28 -8.47
C TYR A 555 18.62 -1.64 -7.13
N ASP A 556 18.73 -0.31 -7.05
CA ASP A 556 18.62 0.51 -5.84
C ASP A 556 17.26 0.50 -5.12
N ARG A 557 16.26 -0.18 -5.71
CA ARG A 557 14.93 -0.45 -5.16
C ARG A 557 14.77 -1.83 -4.53
N THR A 558 15.75 -2.71 -4.71
CA THR A 558 15.76 -4.04 -4.09
C THR A 558 16.50 -3.98 -2.75
N THR A 559 16.16 -4.87 -1.81
CA THR A 559 16.86 -4.91 -0.52
C THR A 559 18.36 -5.16 -0.71
N PRO A 560 18.83 -6.05 -1.63
CA PRO A 560 20.26 -6.20 -1.92
C PRO A 560 20.94 -4.95 -2.47
N GLY A 561 20.29 -4.23 -3.39
CA GLY A 561 20.80 -2.98 -3.95
C GLY A 561 21.03 -1.91 -2.90
N VAL A 562 20.07 -1.74 -1.98
CA VAL A 562 20.19 -0.85 -0.82
C VAL A 562 21.34 -1.29 0.10
N PHE A 563 21.48 -2.59 0.36
CA PHE A 563 22.58 -3.12 1.17
C PHE A 563 23.93 -2.74 0.55
N ALA A 564 24.07 -2.93 -0.76
CA ALA A 564 25.27 -2.59 -1.50
C ALA A 564 25.55 -1.08 -1.46
N ARG A 565 24.52 -0.24 -1.66
CA ARG A 565 24.58 1.23 -1.50
C ARG A 565 25.12 1.63 -0.14
N ASN A 566 24.56 1.07 0.92
CA ASN A 566 24.96 1.39 2.29
C ASN A 566 26.40 0.96 2.60
N ILE A 567 26.85 -0.18 2.07
CA ILE A 567 28.25 -0.60 2.14
C ILE A 567 29.14 0.39 1.39
N LEU A 568 28.81 0.78 0.16
CA LEU A 568 29.59 1.76 -0.62
C LEU A 568 29.71 3.12 0.08
N ILE A 569 28.63 3.62 0.68
CA ILE A 569 28.63 4.85 1.49
C ILE A 569 29.56 4.69 2.71
N SER A 570 29.53 3.53 3.37
CA SER A 570 30.40 3.26 4.54
C SER A 570 31.88 3.27 4.17
N LEU A 571 32.21 2.78 2.98
CA LEU A 571 33.56 2.75 2.42
C LEU A 571 34.02 4.13 1.91
N GLY A 572 33.09 5.08 1.73
CA GLY A 572 33.36 6.39 1.15
C GLY A 572 33.49 6.37 -0.38
N GLU A 573 32.95 5.34 -1.03
CA GLU A 573 32.98 5.15 -2.49
C GLU A 573 31.73 5.73 -3.18
N LEU A 574 30.67 6.02 -2.42
CA LEU A 574 29.42 6.58 -2.93
C LEU A 574 28.91 7.73 -2.04
N ASP A 575 28.58 8.85 -2.67
CA ASP A 575 27.83 9.93 -2.05
C ASP A 575 26.34 9.76 -2.41
N TYR A 576 25.48 9.66 -1.41
CA TYR A 576 24.03 9.50 -1.59
C TYR A 576 23.28 10.64 -0.88
N GLN A 577 22.25 11.16 -1.56
CA GLN A 577 21.28 12.08 -0.98
C GLN A 577 19.92 11.40 -0.98
N GLU A 578 19.34 11.24 0.19
CA GLU A 578 18.04 10.59 0.33
C GLU A 578 16.91 11.45 -0.27
N PRO A 579 15.93 10.84 -0.97
CA PRO A 579 14.81 11.58 -1.53
C PRO A 579 13.91 12.12 -0.42
N VAL A 580 13.59 13.41 -0.49
CA VAL A 580 12.59 14.04 0.38
C VAL A 580 11.49 14.62 -0.47
N TYR A 581 10.28 14.10 -0.29
CA TYR A 581 9.10 14.57 -0.99
C TYR A 581 8.49 15.71 -0.19
N VAL A 582 8.18 16.82 -0.86
CA VAL A 582 7.54 17.98 -0.23
C VAL A 582 6.20 18.28 -0.92
N PRO A 583 5.14 18.61 -0.16
CA PRO A 583 3.87 19.02 -0.75
C PRO A 583 3.98 20.28 -1.62
N ASP A 584 3.24 20.33 -2.72
CA ASP A 584 3.15 21.54 -3.55
C ASP A 584 2.06 22.47 -3.01
N PHE A 585 2.49 23.53 -2.32
CA PHE A 585 1.58 24.50 -1.69
C PHE A 585 0.80 25.38 -2.68
N ASN A 586 1.10 25.32 -3.99
CA ASN A 586 0.45 26.14 -5.02
C ASN A 586 -0.59 25.38 -5.86
N LYS A 587 -0.69 24.05 -5.72
CA LYS A 587 -1.70 23.26 -6.42
C LYS A 587 -3.05 23.36 -5.71
N SER A 588 -4.00 24.03 -6.34
CA SER A 588 -5.41 23.75 -6.08
C SER A 588 -5.70 22.38 -6.70
N ALA A 589 -5.85 21.32 -5.90
CA ALA A 589 -6.27 20.02 -6.43
C ALA A 589 -7.61 20.22 -7.16
N PRO A 590 -7.67 20.01 -8.49
CA PRO A 590 -8.95 19.96 -9.18
C PRO A 590 -9.63 18.66 -8.74
N ILE A 591 -10.88 18.75 -8.30
CA ILE A 591 -11.76 17.59 -8.27
C ILE A 591 -12.01 17.22 -9.74
N ASN A 592 -11.20 16.31 -10.29
CA ASN A 592 -11.44 15.74 -11.60
C ASN A 592 -12.50 14.65 -11.46
N LEU A 593 -13.77 15.06 -11.51
CA LEU A 593 -14.80 14.15 -11.97
C LEU A 593 -14.60 14.00 -13.49
N PRO A 594 -14.44 12.77 -14.01
CA PRO A 594 -14.41 12.55 -15.45
C PRO A 594 -15.71 13.08 -16.07
N PHE A 595 -15.62 14.20 -16.78
CA PHE A 595 -16.73 14.75 -17.56
C PHE A 595 -16.62 14.19 -18.97
N TRP A 596 -17.50 13.26 -19.30
CA TRP A 596 -17.58 12.64 -20.62
C TRP A 596 -18.76 13.22 -21.40
N PRO A 597 -18.60 13.48 -22.70
CA PRO A 597 -19.64 14.08 -23.52
C PRO A 597 -20.86 13.16 -23.64
N GLU A 598 -22.05 13.76 -23.58
CA GLU A 598 -23.32 13.10 -23.92
C GLU A 598 -23.29 12.60 -25.37
N GLU A 599 -23.58 11.31 -25.56
CA GLU A 599 -23.81 10.75 -26.89
C GLU A 599 -25.14 11.21 -27.48
N VAL A 600 -25.09 11.46 -28.78
CA VAL A 600 -26.23 11.83 -29.63
C VAL A 600 -27.13 10.61 -29.83
N HIS A 601 -28.41 10.78 -29.52
CA HIS A 601 -29.46 9.78 -29.74
C HIS A 601 -29.59 9.39 -31.21
N GLU A 602 -29.56 8.09 -31.51
CA GLU A 602 -30.10 7.54 -32.77
C GLU A 602 -31.57 7.15 -32.60
N GLU A 603 -32.37 7.29 -33.67
CA GLU A 603 -33.83 7.22 -33.69
C GLU A 603 -34.44 5.80 -33.60
N ASN A 604 -33.66 4.73 -33.36
CA ASN A 604 -34.16 3.35 -33.25
C ASN A 604 -34.13 2.86 -31.79
N LEU A 605 -35.24 2.35 -31.26
CA LEU A 605 -35.33 1.89 -29.86
C LEU A 605 -34.74 0.49 -29.68
N MET A 606 -34.52 -0.27 -30.77
CA MET A 606 -33.90 -1.59 -30.76
C MET A 606 -32.96 -1.84 -31.94
N LYS A 607 -31.81 -2.49 -31.71
CA LYS A 607 -30.94 -3.05 -32.76
C LYS A 607 -30.54 -4.49 -32.44
N LEU A 608 -30.46 -5.33 -33.47
CA LEU A 608 -30.10 -6.74 -33.37
C LEU A 608 -28.82 -7.04 -34.14
N PHE A 609 -27.78 -7.53 -33.48
CA PHE A 609 -26.51 -7.85 -34.14
C PHE A 609 -25.71 -8.97 -33.44
N PRO A 610 -24.92 -9.77 -34.18
CA PRO A 610 -24.87 -9.83 -35.64
C PRO A 610 -26.15 -10.46 -36.22
N ASN A 611 -26.55 -10.04 -37.43
CA ASN A 611 -27.68 -10.60 -38.16
C ASN A 611 -27.25 -10.87 -39.62
N PRO A 612 -27.11 -12.14 -40.07
CA PRO A 612 -27.48 -13.37 -39.37
C PRO A 612 -26.62 -13.68 -38.13
N ALA A 613 -27.26 -14.19 -37.08
CA ALA A 613 -26.68 -14.59 -35.81
C ALA A 613 -26.17 -16.03 -35.85
N GLY A 614 -24.98 -16.24 -35.29
CA GLY A 614 -24.38 -17.56 -35.10
C GLY A 614 -24.82 -18.17 -33.77
N ILE A 615 -23.85 -18.30 -32.85
CA ILE A 615 -23.97 -18.85 -31.49
C ILE A 615 -24.61 -17.90 -30.45
N TYR A 616 -24.67 -16.60 -30.75
CA TYR A 616 -25.36 -15.58 -29.97
C TYR A 616 -25.86 -14.44 -30.88
N PHE A 617 -26.72 -13.60 -30.34
CA PHE A 617 -26.97 -12.24 -30.84
C PHE A 617 -27.16 -11.28 -29.66
N ILE A 618 -26.98 -9.99 -29.94
CA ILE A 618 -27.12 -8.89 -28.99
C ILE A 618 -28.38 -8.13 -29.36
N VAL A 619 -29.16 -7.81 -28.33
CA VAL A 619 -30.31 -6.91 -28.40
C VAL A 619 -29.92 -5.62 -27.70
N GLU A 620 -29.58 -4.59 -28.48
CA GLU A 620 -29.44 -3.23 -27.99
C GLU A 620 -30.82 -2.60 -27.88
N HIS A 621 -31.12 -1.92 -26.77
CA HIS A 621 -32.35 -1.18 -26.60
C HIS A 621 -32.15 0.16 -25.88
N ASP A 622 -32.94 1.16 -26.28
CA ASP A 622 -33.07 2.46 -25.61
C ASP A 622 -34.55 2.81 -25.43
N LEU A 623 -35.02 2.65 -24.20
CA LEU A 623 -36.41 2.81 -23.77
C LEU A 623 -36.52 3.88 -22.66
N ARG A 624 -35.56 4.82 -22.58
CA ARG A 624 -35.52 5.87 -21.54
C ARG A 624 -36.80 6.71 -21.49
N GLU A 625 -37.48 6.88 -22.63
CA GLU A 625 -38.74 7.62 -22.75
C GLU A 625 -40.00 6.81 -22.38
N TYR A 626 -39.86 5.52 -22.04
CA TYR A 626 -40.97 4.63 -21.68
C TYR A 626 -40.99 4.32 -20.19
N ASP A 627 -42.18 4.30 -19.61
CA ASP A 627 -42.45 3.92 -18.21
C ASP A 627 -43.34 2.68 -18.19
N GLY A 628 -43.05 1.71 -17.32
CA GLY A 628 -43.79 0.46 -17.20
C GLY A 628 -42.89 -0.77 -17.02
N GLU A 629 -43.49 -1.95 -16.88
CA GLU A 629 -42.76 -3.22 -16.88
C GLU A 629 -42.30 -3.54 -18.30
N ILE A 630 -40.98 -3.63 -18.48
CA ILE A 630 -40.38 -3.85 -19.80
C ILE A 630 -40.00 -5.32 -19.95
N THR A 631 -40.49 -5.96 -21.00
CA THR A 631 -40.17 -7.36 -21.32
C THR A 631 -39.68 -7.47 -22.76
N MET A 632 -38.59 -8.19 -22.97
CA MET A 632 -38.14 -8.62 -24.29
C MET A 632 -38.60 -10.05 -24.53
N GLN A 633 -39.12 -10.35 -25.72
CA GLN A 633 -39.48 -11.72 -26.12
C GLN A 633 -38.84 -12.09 -27.46
N VAL A 634 -38.35 -13.32 -27.54
CA VAL A 634 -37.90 -13.95 -28.78
C VAL A 634 -38.97 -14.95 -29.24
N ILE A 635 -39.52 -14.74 -30.43
CA ILE A 635 -40.65 -15.51 -30.95
C ILE A 635 -40.22 -16.24 -32.23
N SER A 636 -40.62 -17.50 -32.39
CA SER A 636 -40.50 -18.20 -33.68
C SER A 636 -41.45 -17.59 -34.73
N ILE A 637 -41.18 -17.83 -36.01
CA ILE A 637 -42.14 -17.52 -37.11
C ILE A 637 -43.52 -18.18 -36.95
N SER A 638 -43.66 -19.17 -36.06
CA SER A 638 -44.93 -19.83 -35.74
C SER A 638 -45.70 -19.14 -34.61
N GLY A 639 -45.19 -18.03 -34.07
CA GLY A 639 -45.81 -17.28 -32.97
C GLY A 639 -45.57 -17.87 -31.58
N ILE A 640 -44.66 -18.84 -31.44
CA ILE A 640 -44.32 -19.44 -30.15
C ILE A 640 -43.22 -18.60 -29.50
N VAL A 641 -43.47 -18.10 -28.29
CA VAL A 641 -42.47 -17.44 -27.45
C VAL A 641 -41.45 -18.50 -27.00
N ILE A 642 -40.20 -18.28 -27.36
CA ILE A 642 -39.08 -19.18 -27.08
C ILE A 642 -38.38 -18.76 -25.80
N GLU A 643 -38.22 -17.45 -25.63
CA GLU A 643 -37.58 -16.85 -24.47
C GLU A 643 -38.26 -15.53 -24.14
N SER A 644 -38.35 -15.22 -22.85
CA SER A 644 -38.94 -13.99 -22.33
C SER A 644 -38.05 -13.49 -21.20
N VAL A 645 -37.52 -12.27 -21.35
CA VAL A 645 -36.56 -11.66 -20.43
C VAL A 645 -37.15 -10.36 -19.92
N ALA A 646 -37.27 -10.20 -18.61
CA ALA A 646 -37.63 -8.92 -18.00
C ALA A 646 -36.42 -7.97 -18.05
N LEU A 647 -36.58 -6.79 -18.64
CA LEU A 647 -35.51 -5.80 -18.78
C LEU A 647 -35.53 -4.84 -17.59
N GLN A 648 -34.49 -4.87 -16.77
CA GLN A 648 -34.37 -3.99 -15.58
C GLN A 648 -33.86 -2.58 -15.95
N ASN A 649 -33.01 -2.49 -16.97
CA ASN A 649 -32.41 -1.22 -17.41
C ASN A 649 -33.13 -0.68 -18.65
N LYS A 650 -33.51 0.61 -18.60
CA LYS A 650 -34.18 1.29 -19.72
C LYS A 650 -33.26 1.47 -20.95
N GLN A 651 -31.94 1.44 -20.78
CA GLN A 651 -30.98 1.40 -21.88
C GLN A 651 -29.96 0.30 -21.60
N ASN A 652 -29.81 -0.67 -22.50
CA ASN A 652 -28.84 -1.76 -22.33
C ASN A 652 -28.55 -2.50 -23.64
N GLN A 653 -27.53 -3.36 -23.62
CA GLN A 653 -27.38 -4.45 -24.60
C GLN A 653 -27.53 -5.79 -23.89
N THR A 654 -28.44 -6.64 -24.35
CA THR A 654 -28.69 -7.97 -23.78
C THR A 654 -28.14 -9.04 -24.70
N VAL A 655 -27.26 -9.90 -24.19
CA VAL A 655 -26.69 -11.03 -24.95
C VAL A 655 -27.63 -12.23 -24.86
N ILE A 656 -28.07 -12.76 -26.01
CA ILE A 656 -28.92 -13.95 -26.10
C ILE A 656 -28.15 -15.07 -26.78
N THR A 657 -27.99 -16.20 -26.07
CA THR A 657 -27.32 -17.39 -26.62
C THR A 657 -28.28 -18.20 -27.48
N THR A 658 -27.84 -18.62 -28.66
CA THR A 658 -28.68 -19.35 -29.63
C THR A 658 -28.47 -20.87 -29.56
N ARG A 659 -27.74 -21.37 -28.55
CA ARG A 659 -27.36 -22.79 -28.44
C ARG A 659 -28.55 -23.74 -28.52
N ASN A 660 -29.68 -23.33 -27.93
CA ASN A 660 -30.93 -24.10 -27.92
C ASN A 660 -31.92 -23.71 -29.03
N TYR A 661 -31.52 -22.84 -29.96
CA TYR A 661 -32.35 -22.34 -31.04
C TYR A 661 -32.05 -23.12 -32.34
N PRO A 662 -33.08 -23.68 -33.00
CA PRO A 662 -32.92 -24.18 -34.38
C PRO A 662 -32.52 -23.08 -35.35
N SER A 663 -31.82 -23.40 -36.45
CA SER A 663 -31.59 -22.43 -37.52
C SER A 663 -32.91 -22.00 -38.15
N GLY A 664 -33.10 -20.69 -38.34
CA GLY A 664 -34.38 -20.14 -38.77
C GLY A 664 -34.50 -18.64 -38.55
N ILE A 665 -35.65 -18.10 -38.90
CA ILE A 665 -35.99 -16.69 -38.67
C ILE A 665 -36.75 -16.60 -37.35
N TYR A 666 -36.41 -15.58 -36.56
CA TYR A 666 -37.07 -15.25 -35.30
C TYR A 666 -37.41 -13.76 -35.29
N ILE A 667 -38.42 -13.40 -34.49
CA ILE A 667 -38.80 -12.01 -34.24
C ILE A 667 -38.47 -11.72 -32.78
N VAL A 668 -37.66 -10.69 -32.55
CA VAL A 668 -37.42 -10.13 -31.23
C VAL A 668 -38.38 -8.96 -31.06
N GLN A 669 -39.09 -8.88 -29.95
CA GLN A 669 -40.01 -7.79 -29.65
C GLN A 669 -39.76 -7.21 -28.26
N LEU A 670 -39.88 -5.89 -28.14
CA LEU A 670 -39.90 -5.15 -26.89
C LEU A 670 -41.33 -4.83 -26.52
N LEU A 671 -41.72 -5.17 -25.29
CA LEU A 671 -43.03 -4.89 -24.71
C LEU A 671 -42.90 -3.98 -23.50
N VAL A 672 -43.81 -3.00 -23.38
CA VAL A 672 -43.98 -2.17 -22.18
C VAL A 672 -45.41 -2.38 -21.68
N ASP A 673 -45.56 -2.82 -20.42
CA ASP A 673 -46.85 -3.20 -19.82
C ASP A 673 -47.66 -4.20 -20.68
N GLY A 674 -46.96 -5.10 -21.37
CA GLY A 674 -47.53 -6.10 -22.26
C GLY A 674 -47.96 -5.58 -23.65
N MET A 675 -47.74 -4.31 -23.97
CA MET A 675 -47.93 -3.75 -25.32
C MET A 675 -46.62 -3.71 -26.10
N MET A 676 -46.61 -4.28 -27.31
CA MET A 676 -45.43 -4.26 -28.18
C MET A 676 -45.16 -2.85 -28.69
N ILE A 677 -43.92 -2.39 -28.50
CA ILE A 677 -43.46 -1.05 -28.87
C ILE A 677 -42.57 -1.11 -30.12
N GLU A 678 -41.71 -2.12 -30.22
CA GLU A 678 -40.87 -2.37 -31.40
C GLU A 678 -40.64 -3.87 -31.58
N ALA A 679 -40.45 -4.29 -32.84
CA ALA A 679 -40.08 -5.64 -33.18
C ALA A 679 -39.14 -5.66 -34.40
N ASP A 680 -38.11 -6.48 -34.35
CA ASP A 680 -37.16 -6.65 -35.45
C ASP A 680 -36.81 -8.13 -35.66
N LYS A 681 -36.32 -8.45 -36.86
CA LYS A 681 -36.11 -9.81 -37.36
C LYS A 681 -34.66 -10.22 -37.21
N ILE A 682 -34.40 -11.32 -36.52
CA ILE A 682 -33.08 -11.96 -36.44
C ILE A 682 -33.08 -13.29 -37.20
N THR A 683 -32.02 -13.54 -37.98
CA THR A 683 -31.84 -14.83 -38.68
C THR A 683 -30.77 -15.62 -37.97
N ILE A 684 -31.09 -16.81 -37.44
CA ILE A 684 -30.10 -17.68 -36.79
C ILE A 684 -29.60 -18.72 -37.80
N VAL A 685 -28.29 -18.76 -38.01
CA VAL A 685 -27.57 -19.69 -38.88
C VAL A 685 -26.53 -20.45 -38.04
N ARG A 686 -26.44 -21.76 -38.24
CA ARG A 686 -25.43 -22.61 -37.62
C ARG A 686 -24.34 -22.95 -38.61
#